data_AF-A0A2D6S6D2-F1
#
_entry.id   AF-A0A2D6S6D2-F1
#
_cell.length_a   1.000
_cell.length_b   1.000
_cell.length_c   1.000
_cell.angle_alpha   90.00
_cell.angle_beta   90.00
_cell.angle_gamma   90.00
#
_symmetry.space_group_name_H-M   'P 1'
#
loop_
_entity.id
_entity.type
_entity.pdbx_description
1 polymer ?
#
loop_
_entity_poly.entity_id
_entity_poly.type
_entity_poly.pdbx_seq_one_letter_code
_entity_poly.pdbx_strand_id
1 'polypeptide(L)'
;MNWKLLEKVLLIIAGMLVLVSLLFPYWRVDLKAGIYPKGLRLQIRPYRLEGDVIEIDKLNHYIGMRKLQSAGQLERKLAVPLILIAGLCLLALPYVPRKWSIWLAIPALVFPVAFVAELYWWLRDSGINLDPKAPLNHSIKPFIPEIYGEGKVGQFGANASFQIGFYMTLLAAVLLRIGLYLRSPKWLPKGIMIDASVLLLISLLFPYWRVDFEAGKYPRGLMLQVHPHRLEGNIMEINKLNRDIGMRDLESAGKFERSVAVPSIVIVALCLLMSAFIPWKWSIWLTIPSLIFPIVFVGELYWWLRDSGLNLSPDVSSSQLVTPFVPLVIGKTTVESVTTTATFQIGYYFTLLVALLVGVSMWAKKLQQNRLVKMMPLLFIFIFVPLTAPTAFASPQILNVNQSLTITEALRSAKDGDTIIVENGTYYERLIVDKAVTLIGQNGPVIDGGGQDNVVELIAPKIVLRGFTIRNSGYLLSQGDAGIVIRTAPHIIIENNRFEDVLYGVQVRNSSNVVIRDNTFYSRDLAVPQRGDLIRVWYSDDLLIECNRVHNGRDVVIWYSDNAMVRGNHIHNGRYGLHFMYCDETTVEDNHLIGNSVGVYLMYSHRLKIHKNWFINNHGASGYGVGLKDVRQVTVTENFMASNRSGIFMDYASGQFRKNLIAFNDTGIALLPSSRKNKFLSNSLIDNHQQVTVEGQGSSNNGNLWEGNYWSDYNGYDLDNDGLGDFPYQSIRLFEKLVEQHPELRLFKHSPSTQTLDFASHLFPIFAPRPRLTDFSPRMTPLIPALEAPSRGLSGTWILSSTGLILFSLWLVKSQEFSSFFREVCLFSNNGSGTQEEPNKTCLGTNGSNSTLQSTSQSVISVSNLTKHFGKVIAVQNLDFEVNRGETIALWGQNGAGKTTALRCVLGIYPFEGEISIHGKSAKSEGKLVRELIGYVPQEIRLHADLTVRETISFYGQLRMTLPNRVQDLIEEWQLSDMIDKSIEKLSGGMRQRLALAIALLSNPPVLVLDEPTSNLDVQTRHEFWIALDRLKKSGKTMIFCSHRTDEVMRLSDRVIVMKQGKKIAEGAPNQLNGYLPQNTILNLVVPELLREKAKSLLIQNGFSAVHNELRIAVEVAQNRKAEPFQILAEASIAVDDFELSERLSSPEGGG
;
A
#
# COMPACT_ATOMS: atom_id res chain seq x y z
N MET A 1 -52.97 32.03 -11.48
CA MET A 1 -52.74 30.65 -11.01
C MET A 1 -54.04 30.07 -10.46
N ASN A 2 -54.52 28.95 -11.01
CA ASN A 2 -55.77 28.32 -10.54
C ASN A 2 -55.49 27.57 -9.23
N TRP A 3 -55.67 28.26 -8.09
CA TRP A 3 -55.39 27.72 -6.76
C TRP A 3 -56.12 26.41 -6.43
N LYS A 4 -57.31 26.19 -7.00
CA LYS A 4 -58.05 24.92 -6.86
C LYS A 4 -57.39 23.79 -7.64
N LEU A 5 -56.80 24.08 -8.80
CA LEU A 5 -56.05 23.09 -9.57
C LEU A 5 -54.75 22.72 -8.85
N LEU A 6 -54.03 23.72 -8.35
CA LEU A 6 -52.79 23.53 -7.59
C LEU A 6 -53.03 22.69 -6.32
N GLU A 7 -54.10 22.98 -5.56
CA GLU A 7 -54.53 22.16 -4.42
C GLU A 7 -54.65 20.67 -4.81
N LYS A 8 -55.42 20.36 -5.85
CA LYS A 8 -55.68 18.97 -6.26
C LYS A 8 -54.40 18.26 -6.70
N VAL A 9 -53.55 18.95 -7.47
CA VAL A 9 -52.27 18.41 -7.94
C VAL A 9 -51.35 18.07 -6.76
N LEU A 10 -51.22 18.96 -5.78
CA LEU A 10 -50.37 18.72 -4.59
C LEU A 10 -50.87 17.53 -3.77
N LEU A 11 -52.18 17.39 -3.59
CA LEU A 11 -52.77 16.26 -2.85
C LEU A 11 -52.59 14.92 -3.57
N ILE A 12 -52.73 14.90 -4.91
CA ILE A 12 -52.51 13.70 -5.72
C ILE A 12 -51.04 13.28 -5.68
N ILE A 13 -50.11 14.23 -5.84
CA ILE A 13 -48.67 13.97 -5.75
C ILE A 13 -48.31 13.43 -4.36
N ALA A 14 -48.86 14.00 -3.29
CA ALA A 14 -48.66 13.49 -1.94
C ALA A 14 -49.12 12.03 -1.80
N GLY A 15 -50.29 11.69 -2.34
CA GLY A 15 -50.80 10.30 -2.36
C GLY A 15 -49.90 9.34 -3.14
N MET A 16 -49.43 9.75 -4.32
CA MET A 16 -48.49 8.95 -5.12
C MET A 16 -47.15 8.74 -4.40
N LEU A 17 -46.60 9.77 -3.76
CA LEU A 17 -45.33 9.66 -3.03
C LEU A 17 -45.42 8.67 -1.86
N VAL A 18 -46.53 8.64 -1.12
CA VAL A 18 -46.77 7.66 -0.04
C VAL A 18 -46.89 6.23 -0.58
N LEU A 19 -47.49 6.05 -1.77
CA LEU A 19 -47.59 4.71 -2.37
C LEU A 19 -46.26 4.24 -2.93
N VAL A 20 -45.54 5.11 -3.64
CA VAL A 20 -44.25 4.77 -4.26
C VAL A 20 -43.16 4.56 -3.21
N SER A 21 -43.27 5.19 -2.03
CA SER A 21 -42.28 4.99 -0.95
C SER A 21 -42.17 3.52 -0.55
N LEU A 22 -43.23 2.71 -0.67
CA LEU A 22 -43.19 1.27 -0.42
C LEU A 22 -42.09 0.53 -1.21
N LEU A 23 -41.66 1.05 -2.36
CA LEU A 23 -40.64 0.42 -3.20
C LEU A 23 -39.20 0.69 -2.74
N PHE A 24 -39.00 1.58 -1.77
CA PHE A 24 -37.69 2.06 -1.35
C PHE A 24 -37.41 1.76 0.13
N PRO A 25 -36.13 1.60 0.52
CA PRO A 25 -35.74 1.48 1.93
C PRO A 25 -36.02 2.79 2.68
N TYR A 26 -36.31 2.67 3.98
CA TYR A 26 -36.63 3.80 4.86
C TYR A 26 -35.47 4.13 5.80
N TRP A 27 -34.71 3.11 6.21
CA TRP A 27 -33.60 3.27 7.13
C TRP A 27 -32.49 2.27 6.81
N ARG A 28 -31.24 2.67 7.04
CA ARG A 28 -30.04 1.86 6.84
C ARG A 28 -29.10 2.06 8.03
N VAL A 29 -28.47 0.98 8.47
CA VAL A 29 -27.29 1.03 9.34
C VAL A 29 -26.15 0.19 8.76
N ASP A 30 -24.96 0.78 8.69
CA ASP A 30 -23.73 0.10 8.30
C ASP A 30 -22.86 -0.07 9.55
N LEU A 31 -22.59 -1.32 9.95
CA LEU A 31 -21.79 -1.69 11.11
C LEU A 31 -20.35 -2.00 10.69
N LYS A 32 -19.37 -1.28 11.26
CA LYS A 32 -17.95 -1.52 11.08
C LYS A 32 -17.44 -2.41 12.22
N ALA A 33 -17.08 -3.65 11.88
CA ALA A 33 -16.57 -4.63 12.81
C ALA A 33 -15.23 -5.18 12.33
N GLY A 34 -14.22 -5.29 13.21
CA GLY A 34 -12.88 -5.72 12.81
C GLY A 34 -12.82 -7.14 12.18
N ILE A 35 -13.79 -7.99 12.54
CA ILE A 35 -13.91 -9.37 12.01
C ILE A 35 -14.61 -9.40 10.64
N TYR A 36 -15.30 -8.31 10.26
CA TYR A 36 -16.04 -8.15 9.00
C TYR A 36 -15.49 -6.95 8.24
N PRO A 37 -14.43 -7.13 7.41
CA PRO A 37 -13.70 -6.02 6.79
C PRO A 37 -14.57 -5.13 5.87
N LYS A 38 -15.61 -5.68 5.25
CA LYS A 38 -16.59 -4.91 4.44
C LYS A 38 -17.67 -4.19 5.27
N GLY A 39 -17.63 -4.34 6.59
CA GLY A 39 -18.74 -4.03 7.47
C GLY A 39 -19.93 -4.97 7.26
N LEU A 40 -20.96 -4.81 8.08
CA LEU A 40 -22.25 -5.48 7.95
C LEU A 40 -23.32 -4.43 7.70
N ARG A 41 -24.15 -4.63 6.69
CA ARG A 41 -25.20 -3.69 6.29
C ARG A 41 -26.58 -4.22 6.66
N LEU A 42 -27.39 -3.38 7.28
CA LEU A 42 -28.80 -3.66 7.55
C LEU A 42 -29.66 -2.55 6.96
N GLN A 43 -30.70 -2.91 6.21
CA GLN A 43 -31.69 -2.00 5.67
C GLN A 43 -33.11 -2.41 6.07
N ILE A 44 -33.93 -1.43 6.42
CA ILE A 44 -35.35 -1.61 6.74
C ILE A 44 -36.18 -1.09 5.57
N ARG A 45 -37.00 -1.99 5.02
CA ARG A 45 -38.15 -1.65 4.18
C ARG A 45 -39.43 -1.85 4.98
N PRO A 46 -40.55 -1.20 4.58
CA PRO A 46 -41.84 -1.38 5.26
C PRO A 46 -42.29 -2.85 5.38
N TYR A 47 -41.88 -3.72 4.47
CA TYR A 47 -42.30 -5.12 4.39
C TYR A 47 -41.21 -6.15 4.69
N ARG A 48 -39.92 -5.76 4.76
CA ARG A 48 -38.81 -6.71 5.00
C ARG A 48 -37.53 -6.03 5.50
N LEU A 49 -36.65 -6.83 6.09
CA LEU A 49 -35.26 -6.48 6.34
C LEU A 49 -34.39 -6.97 5.17
N GLU A 50 -33.38 -6.19 4.80
CA GLU A 50 -32.41 -6.51 3.74
C GLU A 50 -30.98 -6.32 4.24
N GLY A 51 -30.01 -6.98 3.58
CA GLY A 51 -28.60 -6.93 3.93
C GLY A 51 -28.13 -8.16 4.71
N ASP A 52 -27.11 -7.99 5.54
CA ASP A 52 -26.38 -9.04 6.28
C ASP A 52 -27.12 -9.44 7.58
N VAL A 53 -28.44 -9.65 7.47
CA VAL A 53 -29.33 -9.88 8.62
C VAL A 53 -28.91 -11.12 9.42
N ILE A 54 -28.44 -12.17 8.74
CA ILE A 54 -28.04 -13.44 9.37
C ILE A 54 -26.77 -13.26 10.20
N GLU A 55 -25.77 -12.58 9.63
CA GLU A 55 -24.49 -12.27 10.27
C GLU A 55 -24.69 -11.36 11.47
N ILE A 56 -25.56 -10.34 11.34
CA ILE A 56 -25.91 -9.46 12.46
C ILE A 56 -26.67 -10.22 13.55
N ASP A 57 -27.57 -11.14 13.21
CA ASP A 57 -28.25 -11.99 14.20
C ASP A 57 -27.30 -12.95 14.93
N LYS A 58 -26.23 -13.41 14.27
CA LYS A 58 -25.15 -14.16 14.93
C LYS A 58 -24.40 -13.28 15.93
N LEU A 59 -24.11 -12.02 15.59
CA LEU A 59 -23.49 -11.08 16.53
C LEU A 59 -24.40 -10.73 17.70
N ASN A 60 -25.69 -10.51 17.42
CA ASN A 60 -26.70 -10.19 18.43
C ASN A 60 -26.78 -11.29 19.51
N HIS A 61 -26.62 -12.56 19.13
CA HIS A 61 -26.57 -13.68 20.06
C HIS A 61 -25.45 -13.55 21.11
N TYR A 62 -24.27 -13.03 20.73
CA TYR A 62 -23.15 -12.88 21.67
C TYR A 62 -23.36 -11.73 22.65
N ILE A 63 -23.95 -10.63 22.19
CA ILE A 63 -24.15 -9.40 22.98
C ILE A 63 -25.50 -9.39 23.72
N GLY A 64 -26.36 -10.38 23.49
CA GLY A 64 -27.67 -10.52 24.13
C GLY A 64 -28.80 -9.72 23.47
N MET A 65 -28.60 -9.17 22.27
CA MET A 65 -29.68 -8.53 21.51
C MET A 65 -30.62 -9.59 20.92
N ARG A 66 -31.92 -9.27 20.86
CA ARG A 66 -32.92 -10.13 20.19
C ARG A 66 -32.63 -10.25 18.70
N LYS A 67 -32.97 -11.41 18.11
CA LYS A 67 -32.87 -11.63 16.66
C LYS A 67 -33.77 -10.65 15.90
N LEU A 68 -33.20 -9.93 14.95
CA LEU A 68 -33.86 -8.93 14.11
C LEU A 68 -35.01 -9.54 13.30
N GLN A 69 -34.87 -10.77 12.82
CA GLN A 69 -35.94 -11.46 12.09
C GLN A 69 -37.19 -11.74 12.95
N SER A 70 -37.00 -11.92 14.26
CA SER A 70 -38.08 -12.21 15.20
C SER A 70 -38.76 -10.95 15.74
N ALA A 71 -38.06 -9.82 15.73
CA ALA A 71 -38.57 -8.55 16.24
C ALA A 71 -39.33 -7.77 15.15
N GLY A 72 -40.50 -7.21 15.46
CA GLY A 72 -41.25 -6.33 14.53
C GLY A 72 -42.15 -7.05 13.50
N GLN A 73 -42.49 -8.32 13.68
CA GLN A 73 -43.25 -9.09 12.68
C GLN A 73 -44.71 -8.64 12.55
N LEU A 74 -45.34 -8.20 13.64
CA LEU A 74 -46.72 -7.72 13.63
C LEU A 74 -46.80 -6.36 12.93
N GLU A 75 -45.87 -5.49 13.28
CA GLU A 75 -45.74 -4.12 12.79
C GLU A 75 -45.46 -4.11 11.29
N ARG A 76 -44.56 -4.96 10.78
CA ARG A 76 -44.31 -5.12 9.33
C ARG A 76 -45.52 -5.67 8.57
N LYS A 77 -46.32 -6.54 9.19
CA LYS A 77 -47.58 -7.04 8.59
C LYS A 77 -48.63 -5.94 8.49
N LEU A 78 -48.65 -4.99 9.42
CA LEU A 78 -49.60 -3.88 9.44
C LEU A 78 -49.12 -2.65 8.64
N ALA A 79 -47.81 -2.44 8.51
CA ALA A 79 -47.22 -1.28 7.84
C ALA A 79 -47.65 -1.15 6.37
N VAL A 80 -47.63 -2.25 5.61
CA VAL A 80 -48.03 -2.23 4.19
C VAL A 80 -49.52 -1.88 4.01
N PRO A 81 -50.48 -2.56 4.68
CA PRO A 81 -51.88 -2.16 4.66
C PRO A 81 -52.09 -0.69 5.07
N LEU A 82 -51.42 -0.21 6.12
CA LEU A 82 -51.57 1.16 6.61
C LEU A 82 -51.07 2.21 5.60
N ILE A 83 -49.92 1.96 4.95
CA ILE A 83 -49.38 2.85 3.92
C ILE A 83 -50.27 2.85 2.68
N LEU A 84 -50.79 1.69 2.26
CA LEU A 84 -51.75 1.59 1.15
C LEU A 84 -53.05 2.34 1.45
N ILE A 85 -53.61 2.16 2.65
CA ILE A 85 -54.81 2.89 3.10
C ILE A 85 -54.53 4.39 3.13
N ALA A 86 -53.39 4.82 3.69
CA ALA A 86 -53.01 6.23 3.72
C ALA A 86 -52.88 6.83 2.32
N GLY A 87 -52.19 6.14 1.40
CA GLY A 87 -52.05 6.57 0.01
C GLY A 87 -53.39 6.67 -0.73
N LEU A 88 -54.28 5.67 -0.58
CA LEU A 88 -55.60 5.69 -1.19
C LEU A 88 -56.52 6.78 -0.61
N CYS A 89 -56.49 6.99 0.70
CA CYS A 89 -57.19 8.09 1.37
C CYS A 89 -56.74 9.46 0.84
N LEU A 90 -55.44 9.62 0.55
CA LEU A 90 -54.87 10.83 -0.05
C LEU A 90 -55.30 11.04 -1.50
N LEU A 91 -55.34 9.99 -2.30
CA LEU A 91 -55.81 10.07 -3.68
C LEU A 91 -57.31 10.38 -3.77
N ALA A 92 -58.10 9.93 -2.78
CA ALA A 92 -59.52 10.27 -2.66
C ALA A 92 -59.75 11.70 -2.10
N LEU A 93 -58.78 12.25 -1.36
CA LEU A 93 -58.88 13.55 -0.68
C LEU A 93 -59.40 14.70 -1.54
N PRO A 94 -58.95 14.90 -2.80
CA PRO A 94 -59.41 15.98 -3.68
C PRO A 94 -60.92 15.97 -3.96
N TYR A 95 -61.58 14.82 -3.78
CA TYR A 95 -62.97 14.57 -4.17
C TYR A 95 -63.94 14.55 -2.98
N VAL A 96 -63.42 14.53 -1.75
CA VAL A 96 -64.21 14.42 -0.52
C VAL A 96 -64.61 15.81 0.03
N PRO A 97 -65.77 16.00 0.70
CA PRO A 97 -66.13 17.29 1.30
C PRO A 97 -65.09 17.82 2.30
N ARG A 98 -64.89 19.15 2.35
CA ARG A 98 -63.86 19.82 3.18
C ARG A 98 -63.85 19.38 4.65
N LYS A 99 -65.02 19.10 5.24
CA LYS A 99 -65.17 18.65 6.63
C LYS A 99 -64.44 17.33 6.95
N TRP A 100 -64.26 16.46 5.96
CA TRP A 100 -63.62 15.14 6.12
C TRP A 100 -62.16 15.11 5.64
N SER A 101 -61.73 16.14 4.90
CA SER A 101 -60.36 16.21 4.32
C SER A 101 -59.24 16.17 5.36
N ILE A 102 -59.50 16.58 6.59
CA ILE A 102 -58.49 16.49 7.66
C ILE A 102 -58.33 15.06 8.16
N TRP A 103 -59.45 14.35 8.36
CA TRP A 103 -59.47 13.01 8.95
C TRP A 103 -58.77 11.99 8.05
N LEU A 104 -58.95 12.13 6.74
CA LEU A 104 -58.27 11.31 5.73
C LEU A 104 -56.78 11.66 5.56
N ALA A 105 -56.35 12.84 6.01
CA ALA A 105 -54.98 13.32 5.89
C ALA A 105 -54.10 12.97 7.11
N ILE A 106 -54.72 12.78 8.29
CA ILE A 106 -54.01 12.48 9.56
C ILE A 106 -53.04 11.29 9.43
N PRO A 107 -53.44 10.12 8.87
CA PRO A 107 -52.54 8.96 8.81
C PRO A 107 -51.21 9.28 8.09
N ALA A 108 -51.28 10.01 6.97
CA ALA A 108 -50.09 10.38 6.20
C ALA A 108 -49.24 11.47 6.87
N LEU A 109 -49.84 12.38 7.63
CA LEU A 109 -49.10 13.42 8.38
C LEU A 109 -48.35 12.84 9.58
N VAL A 110 -48.96 11.85 10.25
CA VAL A 110 -48.40 11.23 11.45
C VAL A 110 -47.35 10.18 11.09
N PHE A 111 -47.49 9.53 9.93
CA PHE A 111 -46.68 8.38 9.55
C PHE A 111 -45.16 8.57 9.65
N PRO A 112 -44.52 9.63 9.10
CA PRO A 112 -43.07 9.79 9.21
C PRO A 112 -42.59 9.87 10.67
N VAL A 113 -43.37 10.54 11.52
CA VAL A 113 -43.06 10.71 12.94
C VAL A 113 -43.26 9.38 13.68
N ALA A 114 -44.37 8.70 13.41
CA ALA A 114 -44.68 7.40 13.99
C ALA A 114 -43.61 6.37 13.62
N PHE A 115 -43.14 6.34 12.38
CA PHE A 115 -42.08 5.45 11.93
C PHE A 115 -40.78 5.67 12.72
N VAL A 116 -40.35 6.92 12.90
CA VAL A 116 -39.13 7.22 13.66
C VAL A 116 -39.30 6.88 15.14
N ALA A 117 -40.46 7.17 15.73
CA ALA A 117 -40.75 6.84 17.13
C ALA A 117 -40.77 5.32 17.36
N GLU A 118 -41.36 4.56 16.44
CA GLU A 118 -41.40 3.11 16.47
C GLU A 118 -39.99 2.51 16.30
N LEU A 119 -39.23 3.00 15.31
CA LEU A 119 -37.84 2.61 15.08
C LEU A 119 -36.98 2.87 16.32
N TYR A 120 -37.12 4.03 16.95
CA TYR A 120 -36.44 4.36 18.21
C TYR A 120 -36.81 3.37 19.30
N TRP A 121 -38.10 3.13 19.50
CA TRP A 121 -38.57 2.28 20.58
C TRP A 121 -38.11 0.83 20.40
N TRP A 122 -38.11 0.33 19.16
CA TRP A 122 -37.59 -0.98 18.81
C TRP A 122 -36.09 -1.12 19.08
N LEU A 123 -35.28 -0.15 18.62
CA LEU A 123 -33.83 -0.14 18.88
C LEU A 123 -33.52 -0.01 20.37
N ARG A 124 -34.27 0.83 21.08
CA ARG A 124 -34.17 1.03 22.53
C ARG A 124 -34.52 -0.23 23.31
N ASP A 125 -35.65 -0.87 23.03
CA ASP A 125 -36.03 -2.14 23.69
C ASP A 125 -34.95 -3.19 23.47
N SER A 126 -34.46 -3.30 22.23
CA SER A 126 -33.45 -4.27 21.84
C SER A 126 -32.09 -4.05 22.50
N GLY A 127 -31.69 -2.80 22.73
CA GLY A 127 -30.38 -2.47 23.35
C GLY A 127 -30.41 -2.30 24.87
N ILE A 128 -31.57 -2.02 25.48
CA ILE A 128 -31.72 -1.91 26.94
C ILE A 128 -31.98 -3.28 27.58
N ASN A 129 -32.81 -4.12 26.95
CA ASN A 129 -33.22 -5.41 27.50
C ASN A 129 -32.38 -6.56 26.92
N LEU A 130 -31.07 -6.49 27.12
CA LEU A 130 -30.12 -7.54 26.69
C LEU A 130 -30.36 -8.84 27.47
N ASP A 131 -30.24 -9.99 26.80
CA ASP A 131 -30.35 -11.32 27.42
C ASP A 131 -29.26 -11.49 28.50
N PRO A 132 -29.63 -11.64 29.78
CA PRO A 132 -28.68 -11.76 30.88
C PRO A 132 -27.74 -12.97 30.74
N LYS A 133 -28.13 -13.98 29.96
CA LYS A 133 -27.38 -15.23 29.75
C LYS A 133 -26.42 -15.20 28.57
N ALA A 134 -26.34 -14.09 27.82
CA ALA A 134 -25.51 -14.02 26.63
C ALA A 134 -23.99 -13.98 26.96
N PRO A 135 -23.13 -14.62 26.14
CA PRO A 135 -21.70 -14.81 26.45
C PRO A 135 -20.91 -13.53 26.78
N LEU A 136 -21.26 -12.39 26.15
CA LEU A 136 -20.56 -11.11 26.33
C LEU A 136 -21.38 -10.07 27.11
N ASN A 137 -22.51 -10.45 27.70
CA ASN A 137 -23.40 -9.50 28.38
C ASN A 137 -22.71 -8.79 29.57
N HIS A 138 -21.76 -9.44 30.24
CA HIS A 138 -20.98 -8.82 31.32
C HIS A 138 -19.98 -7.75 30.85
N SER A 139 -19.62 -7.76 29.56
CA SER A 139 -18.64 -6.82 28.96
C SER A 139 -19.29 -5.64 28.25
N ILE A 140 -20.63 -5.65 28.08
CA ILE A 140 -21.37 -4.65 27.32
C ILE A 140 -22.49 -4.10 28.20
N LYS A 141 -22.45 -2.79 28.48
CA LYS A 141 -23.53 -2.11 29.21
C LYS A 141 -24.74 -1.88 28.28
N PRO A 142 -25.98 -1.84 28.80
CA PRO A 142 -27.16 -1.46 28.04
C PRO A 142 -26.95 -0.17 27.25
N PHE A 143 -27.34 -0.16 25.98
CA PHE A 143 -27.14 0.98 25.07
C PHE A 143 -28.36 1.16 24.16
N ILE A 144 -28.42 2.26 23.42
CA ILE A 144 -29.47 2.50 22.43
C ILE A 144 -28.78 2.77 21.10
N PRO A 145 -28.94 1.89 20.09
CA PRO A 145 -28.40 2.11 18.75
C PRO A 145 -28.85 3.44 18.15
N GLU A 146 -27.99 4.08 17.36
CA GLU A 146 -28.34 5.34 16.70
C GLU A 146 -29.37 5.16 15.59
N ILE A 147 -30.28 6.13 15.49
CA ILE A 147 -31.25 6.20 14.39
C ILE A 147 -30.67 6.97 13.20
N TYR A 148 -29.75 7.89 13.44
CA TYR A 148 -29.14 8.71 12.41
C TYR A 148 -27.80 9.25 12.89
N GLY A 149 -26.76 9.14 12.06
CA GLY A 149 -25.42 9.58 12.38
C GLY A 149 -24.42 8.45 12.61
N GLU A 150 -23.21 8.84 13.03
CA GLU A 150 -22.15 7.91 13.40
C GLU A 150 -22.16 7.64 14.90
N GLY A 151 -22.25 6.36 15.27
CA GLY A 151 -22.31 5.88 16.65
C GLY A 151 -21.59 4.56 16.86
N LYS A 152 -21.94 3.90 17.96
CA LYS A 152 -21.40 2.58 18.31
C LYS A 152 -22.47 1.62 18.82
N VAL A 153 -22.31 0.34 18.49
CA VAL A 153 -23.12 -0.78 18.98
C VAL A 153 -22.14 -1.76 19.64
N GLY A 154 -22.07 -1.74 20.97
CA GLY A 154 -21.01 -2.42 21.71
C GLY A 154 -19.63 -1.89 21.32
N GLN A 155 -18.78 -2.74 20.73
CA GLN A 155 -17.44 -2.37 20.24
C GLN A 155 -17.43 -2.00 18.74
N PHE A 156 -18.55 -2.16 18.04
CA PHE A 156 -18.64 -1.94 16.60
C PHE A 156 -18.99 -0.48 16.31
N GLY A 157 -18.33 0.12 15.31
CA GLY A 157 -18.77 1.41 14.77
C GLY A 157 -20.09 1.21 14.01
N ALA A 158 -21.00 2.16 14.09
CA ALA A 158 -22.28 2.11 13.37
C ALA A 158 -22.50 3.44 12.66
N ASN A 159 -22.97 3.43 11.42
CA ASN A 159 -23.42 4.64 10.72
C ASN A 159 -24.86 4.43 10.25
N ALA A 160 -25.79 5.16 10.85
CA ALA A 160 -27.22 5.07 10.59
C ALA A 160 -27.69 6.24 9.72
N SER A 161 -28.57 5.97 8.74
CA SER A 161 -29.12 7.00 7.87
C SER A 161 -30.54 6.68 7.41
N PHE A 162 -31.37 7.71 7.30
CA PHE A 162 -32.65 7.61 6.61
C PHE A 162 -32.45 7.47 5.11
N GLN A 163 -33.39 6.80 4.46
CA GLN A 163 -33.29 6.43 3.05
C GLN A 163 -34.45 7.04 2.25
N ILE A 164 -34.39 6.88 0.92
CA ILE A 164 -35.29 7.55 -0.04
C ILE A 164 -36.77 7.37 0.32
N GLY A 165 -37.18 6.17 0.75
CA GLY A 165 -38.58 5.91 1.10
C GLY A 165 -39.08 6.77 2.26
N PHE A 166 -38.25 7.01 3.29
CA PHE A 166 -38.58 7.91 4.39
C PHE A 166 -38.74 9.36 3.90
N TYR A 167 -37.78 9.85 3.12
CA TYR A 167 -37.82 11.21 2.58
C TYR A 167 -39.02 11.44 1.65
N MET A 168 -39.47 10.44 0.90
CA MET A 168 -40.70 10.51 0.10
C MET A 168 -41.94 10.71 0.97
N THR A 169 -42.05 10.00 2.09
CA THR A 169 -43.19 10.19 3.02
C THR A 169 -43.14 11.55 3.73
N LEU A 170 -41.94 12.05 4.02
CA LEU A 170 -41.75 13.38 4.59
C LEU A 170 -42.19 14.46 3.58
N LEU A 171 -41.76 14.36 2.32
CA LEU A 171 -42.16 15.25 1.25
C LEU A 171 -43.68 15.20 1.02
N ALA A 172 -44.27 14.01 1.05
CA ALA A 172 -45.71 13.85 0.95
C ALA A 172 -46.46 14.59 2.07
N ALA A 173 -45.98 14.50 3.31
CA ALA A 173 -46.56 15.22 4.44
C ALA A 173 -46.48 16.75 4.25
N VAL A 174 -45.38 17.27 3.70
CA VAL A 174 -45.23 18.70 3.38
C VAL A 174 -46.21 19.13 2.29
N LEU A 175 -46.27 18.41 1.15
CA LEU A 175 -47.17 18.72 0.05
C LEU A 175 -48.64 18.65 0.47
N LEU A 176 -48.97 17.69 1.34
CA LEU A 176 -50.29 17.55 1.94
C LEU A 176 -50.65 18.77 2.79
N ARG A 177 -49.73 19.30 3.61
CA ARG A 177 -49.97 20.52 4.41
C ARG A 177 -50.24 21.74 3.53
N ILE A 178 -49.46 21.90 2.45
CA ILE A 178 -49.67 22.99 1.48
C ILE A 178 -51.02 22.82 0.78
N GLY A 179 -51.38 21.60 0.37
CA GLY A 179 -52.68 21.29 -0.22
C GLY A 179 -53.85 21.59 0.72
N LEU A 180 -53.78 21.16 1.98
CA LEU A 180 -54.80 21.44 2.99
C LEU A 180 -54.93 22.94 3.29
N TYR A 181 -53.82 23.68 3.28
CA TYR A 181 -53.84 25.14 3.44
C TYR A 181 -54.60 25.82 2.30
N LEU A 182 -54.26 25.48 1.04
CA LEU A 182 -54.93 26.03 -0.14
C LEU A 182 -56.44 25.72 -0.11
N ARG A 183 -56.81 24.57 0.46
CA ARG A 183 -58.18 24.14 0.65
C ARG A 183 -58.93 24.89 1.75
N SER A 184 -58.29 25.18 2.89
CA SER A 184 -58.90 25.81 4.06
C SER A 184 -57.90 26.66 4.88
N PRO A 185 -57.75 27.96 4.53
CA PRO A 185 -56.77 28.84 5.20
C PRO A 185 -57.01 29.03 6.70
N LYS A 186 -58.27 28.91 7.17
CA LYS A 186 -58.66 29.01 8.59
C LYS A 186 -57.96 27.97 9.48
N TRP A 187 -57.39 26.93 8.88
CA TRP A 187 -56.73 25.84 9.58
C TRP A 187 -55.23 26.08 9.82
N LEU A 188 -54.63 27.09 9.17
CA LEU A 188 -53.20 27.36 9.27
C LEU A 188 -52.69 27.50 10.71
N PRO A 189 -53.30 28.28 11.62
CA PRO A 189 -52.79 28.42 12.98
C PRO A 189 -52.85 27.10 13.77
N LYS A 190 -53.87 26.28 13.53
CA LYS A 190 -54.03 24.97 14.16
C LYS A 190 -52.99 23.97 13.64
N GLY A 191 -52.75 23.97 12.33
CA GLY A 191 -51.69 23.17 11.70
C GLY A 191 -50.32 23.51 12.27
N ILE A 192 -49.96 24.80 12.34
CA ILE A 192 -48.68 25.23 12.91
C ILE A 192 -48.50 24.79 14.37
N MET A 193 -49.57 24.78 15.19
CA MET A 193 -49.49 24.30 16.58
C MET A 193 -49.25 22.78 16.67
N ILE A 194 -49.89 21.99 15.79
CA ILE A 194 -49.65 20.55 15.70
C ILE A 194 -48.22 20.28 15.19
N ASP A 195 -47.74 21.08 14.26
CA ASP A 195 -46.40 20.94 13.70
C ASP A 195 -45.33 21.28 14.75
N ALA A 196 -45.58 22.33 15.54
CA ALA A 196 -44.74 22.73 16.65
C ALA A 196 -44.72 21.67 17.77
N SER A 197 -45.86 21.02 18.09
CA SER A 197 -45.86 19.93 19.07
C SER A 197 -45.07 18.71 18.58
N VAL A 198 -45.21 18.36 17.31
CA VAL A 198 -44.45 17.27 16.68
C VAL A 198 -42.96 17.58 16.65
N LEU A 199 -42.56 18.80 16.25
CA LEU A 199 -41.15 19.21 16.23
C LEU A 199 -40.52 19.16 17.64
N LEU A 200 -41.29 19.50 18.66
CA LEU A 200 -40.84 19.41 20.04
C LEU A 200 -40.69 17.97 20.55
N LEU A 201 -41.46 17.02 20.01
CA LEU A 201 -41.26 15.59 20.28
C LEU A 201 -40.07 15.05 19.50
N ILE A 202 -39.89 15.47 18.25
CA ILE A 202 -38.74 15.12 17.41
C ILE A 202 -37.44 15.60 18.04
N SER A 203 -37.44 16.77 18.70
CA SER A 203 -36.22 17.30 19.32
C SER A 203 -35.61 16.34 20.34
N LEU A 204 -36.41 15.49 21.02
CA LEU A 204 -35.92 14.45 21.94
C LEU A 204 -34.89 13.50 21.33
N LEU A 205 -34.88 13.36 20.00
CA LEU A 205 -33.99 12.48 19.26
C LEU A 205 -32.58 13.07 19.06
N PHE A 206 -32.42 14.38 19.26
CA PHE A 206 -31.19 15.09 18.96
C PHE A 206 -30.50 15.55 20.25
N PRO A 207 -29.16 15.71 20.25
CA PRO A 207 -28.46 16.31 21.37
C PRO A 207 -28.88 17.78 21.51
N TYR A 208 -28.94 18.26 22.75
CA TYR A 208 -29.26 19.65 23.05
C TYR A 208 -27.99 20.47 23.30
N TRP A 209 -26.95 19.84 23.84
CA TRP A 209 -25.73 20.50 24.25
C TRP A 209 -24.52 19.56 24.07
N ARG A 210 -23.37 20.12 23.69
CA ARG A 210 -22.11 19.38 23.48
C ARG A 210 -20.96 20.13 24.13
N VAL A 211 -20.01 19.39 24.69
CA VAL A 211 -18.74 19.89 25.21
C VAL A 211 -17.59 19.06 24.65
N ASP A 212 -16.64 19.72 24.01
CA ASP A 212 -15.37 19.12 23.59
C ASP A 212 -14.28 19.51 24.60
N PHE A 213 -13.45 18.55 25.01
CA PHE A 213 -12.36 18.70 25.97
C PHE A 213 -11.02 18.47 25.26
N GLU A 214 -10.12 19.44 25.34
CA GLU A 214 -8.75 19.38 24.85
C GLU A 214 -7.82 19.33 26.06
N ALA A 215 -7.05 18.25 26.21
CA ALA A 215 -6.09 18.08 27.30
C ALA A 215 -4.84 17.36 26.78
N GLY A 216 -3.65 17.77 27.21
CA GLY A 216 -2.38 17.23 26.69
C GLY A 216 -2.21 15.70 26.87
N LYS A 217 -2.86 15.12 27.88
CA LYS A 217 -2.88 13.66 28.15
C LYS A 217 -3.77 12.87 27.18
N TYR A 218 -4.67 13.53 26.46
CA TYR A 218 -5.64 12.93 25.54
C TYR A 218 -5.57 13.61 24.15
N PRO A 219 -4.60 13.22 23.29
CA PRO A 219 -4.32 13.90 22.03
C PRO A 219 -5.42 13.82 20.97
N ARG A 220 -6.47 13.00 21.17
CA ARG A 220 -7.63 12.92 20.28
C ARG A 220 -8.79 13.83 20.69
N GLY A 221 -8.65 14.59 21.78
CA GLY A 221 -9.77 15.29 22.42
C GLY A 221 -10.79 14.33 23.04
N LEU A 222 -11.51 14.75 24.07
CA LEU A 222 -12.66 14.02 24.62
C LEU A 222 -13.93 14.79 24.27
N MET A 223 -15.05 14.10 24.10
CA MET A 223 -16.32 14.74 23.76
C MET A 223 -17.45 14.25 24.67
N LEU A 224 -18.34 15.16 25.07
CA LEU A 224 -19.57 14.90 25.81
C LEU A 224 -20.75 15.53 25.06
N GLN A 225 -21.82 14.77 24.88
CA GLN A 225 -23.10 15.24 24.36
C GLN A 225 -24.21 14.95 25.38
N VAL A 226 -25.10 15.91 25.54
CA VAL A 226 -26.25 15.85 26.45
C VAL A 226 -27.52 15.79 25.61
N HIS A 227 -28.20 14.65 25.70
CA HIS A 227 -29.55 14.47 25.19
C HIS A 227 -30.55 14.64 26.34
N PRO A 228 -31.83 14.95 26.04
CA PRO A 228 -32.85 15.04 27.08
C PRO A 228 -33.02 13.75 27.91
N HIS A 229 -32.59 12.60 27.38
CA HIS A 229 -32.80 11.29 27.99
C HIS A 229 -31.50 10.51 28.27
N ARG A 230 -30.32 11.03 27.89
CA ARG A 230 -29.02 10.35 28.08
C ARG A 230 -27.82 11.31 27.92
N LEU A 231 -26.69 10.92 28.51
CA LEU A 231 -25.34 11.40 28.18
C LEU A 231 -24.70 10.50 27.13
N GLU A 232 -23.88 11.09 26.25
CA GLU A 232 -23.15 10.41 25.18
C GLU A 232 -21.71 10.94 25.06
N GLY A 233 -20.77 10.13 24.58
CA GLY A 233 -19.37 10.50 24.40
C GLY A 233 -18.38 9.75 25.32
N ASN A 234 -17.24 10.36 25.60
CA ASN A 234 -16.11 9.79 26.37
C ASN A 234 -16.34 9.83 27.89
N ILE A 235 -17.49 9.35 28.35
CA ILE A 235 -17.95 9.54 29.74
C ILE A 235 -16.95 8.98 30.77
N MET A 236 -16.31 7.85 30.49
CA MET A 236 -15.38 7.23 31.44
C MET A 236 -14.06 8.00 31.55
N GLU A 237 -13.51 8.43 30.42
CA GLU A 237 -12.30 9.26 30.37
C GLU A 237 -12.58 10.64 30.95
N ILE A 238 -13.75 11.21 30.70
CA ILE A 238 -14.19 12.49 31.27
C ILE A 238 -14.42 12.35 32.77
N ASN A 239 -14.99 11.25 33.27
CA ASN A 239 -15.08 11.02 34.74
C ASN A 239 -13.70 10.85 35.37
N LYS A 240 -12.73 10.23 34.68
CA LYS A 240 -11.33 10.21 35.14
C LYS A 240 -10.74 11.63 35.16
N LEU A 241 -10.98 12.41 34.11
CA LEU A 241 -10.53 13.81 34.04
C LEU A 241 -11.18 14.66 35.14
N ASN A 242 -12.48 14.49 35.37
CA ASN A 242 -13.24 15.16 36.42
C ASN A 242 -12.64 14.83 37.79
N ARG A 243 -12.32 13.56 38.07
CA ARG A 243 -11.59 13.18 39.29
C ARG A 243 -10.22 13.83 39.37
N ASP A 244 -9.47 13.87 38.27
CA ASP A 244 -8.16 14.51 38.21
C ASP A 244 -8.24 16.03 38.52
N ILE A 245 -9.35 16.71 38.19
CA ILE A 245 -9.57 18.15 38.46
C ILE A 245 -10.55 18.44 39.63
N GLY A 246 -10.89 17.42 40.42
CA GLY A 246 -11.79 17.54 41.59
C GLY A 246 -13.30 17.70 41.29
N MET A 247 -13.71 17.68 40.03
CA MET A 247 -15.12 17.69 39.62
C MET A 247 -15.82 16.36 39.95
N ARG A 248 -17.14 16.43 40.18
CA ARG A 248 -17.97 15.23 40.39
C ARG A 248 -18.07 14.39 39.11
N ASP A 249 -18.26 13.09 39.30
CA ASP A 249 -18.57 12.17 38.20
C ASP A 249 -19.93 12.52 37.58
N LEU A 250 -20.00 12.43 36.24
CA LEU A 250 -21.17 12.71 35.42
C LEU A 250 -22.37 11.79 35.71
N GLU A 251 -22.18 10.71 36.46
CA GLU A 251 -23.25 9.76 36.81
C GLU A 251 -24.31 10.40 37.72
N SER A 252 -23.92 11.42 38.51
CA SER A 252 -24.85 12.25 39.29
C SER A 252 -25.75 13.15 38.42
N ALA A 253 -25.29 13.54 37.24
CA ALA A 253 -26.02 14.37 36.27
C ALA A 253 -27.15 13.62 35.55
N GLY A 254 -27.01 12.30 35.37
CA GLY A 254 -28.05 11.46 34.75
C GLY A 254 -29.40 11.47 35.51
N LYS A 255 -29.43 11.90 36.79
CA LYS A 255 -30.67 12.12 37.54
C LYS A 255 -31.48 13.32 37.03
N PHE A 256 -30.83 14.40 36.58
CA PHE A 256 -31.50 15.59 36.02
C PHE A 256 -32.22 15.25 34.70
N GLU A 257 -31.53 14.53 33.82
CA GLU A 257 -32.02 14.16 32.48
C GLU A 257 -33.26 13.26 32.54
N ARG A 258 -33.23 12.20 33.37
CA ARG A 258 -34.29 11.19 33.41
C ARG A 258 -35.55 11.64 34.15
N SER A 259 -35.43 12.60 35.06
CA SER A 259 -36.52 12.97 35.98
C SER A 259 -37.28 14.23 35.56
N VAL A 260 -36.63 15.15 34.83
CA VAL A 260 -37.17 16.51 34.59
C VAL A 260 -37.29 16.85 33.10
N ALA A 261 -36.25 16.61 32.29
CA ALA A 261 -36.21 17.08 30.89
C ALA A 261 -37.23 16.38 29.97
N VAL A 262 -37.26 15.04 29.97
CA VAL A 262 -38.21 14.26 29.13
C VAL A 262 -39.66 14.52 29.50
N PRO A 263 -40.08 14.43 30.80
CA PRO A 263 -41.47 14.71 31.16
C PRO A 263 -41.89 16.13 30.78
N SER A 264 -41.02 17.12 30.96
CA SER A 264 -41.30 18.52 30.61
C SER A 264 -41.56 18.68 29.10
N ILE A 265 -40.72 18.09 28.25
CA ILE A 265 -40.89 18.16 26.78
C ILE A 265 -42.21 17.51 26.35
N VAL A 266 -42.53 16.34 26.90
CA VAL A 266 -43.78 15.62 26.60
C VAL A 266 -45.00 16.42 27.05
N ILE A 267 -44.97 16.99 28.26
CA ILE A 267 -46.06 17.82 28.79
C ILE A 267 -46.25 19.05 27.90
N VAL A 268 -45.17 19.76 27.54
CA VAL A 268 -45.24 20.96 26.68
C VAL A 268 -45.79 20.59 25.29
N ALA A 269 -45.36 19.47 24.71
CA ALA A 269 -45.86 19.00 23.42
C ALA A 269 -47.35 18.64 23.48
N LEU A 270 -47.81 18.01 24.58
CA LEU A 270 -49.22 17.70 24.81
C LEU A 270 -50.06 18.98 24.99
N CYS A 271 -49.55 19.95 25.76
CA CYS A 271 -50.19 21.26 25.89
C CYS A 271 -50.33 21.96 24.53
N LEU A 272 -49.27 21.97 23.72
CA LEU A 272 -49.31 22.50 22.36
C LEU A 272 -50.32 21.78 21.47
N LEU A 273 -50.35 20.45 21.50
CA LEU A 273 -51.29 19.65 20.73
C LEU A 273 -52.74 19.95 21.14
N MET A 274 -53.02 19.97 22.43
CA MET A 274 -54.34 20.32 22.98
C MET A 274 -54.77 21.75 22.60
N SER A 275 -53.83 22.68 22.57
CA SER A 275 -54.09 24.09 22.23
C SER A 275 -54.68 24.28 20.83
N ALA A 276 -54.43 23.34 19.89
CA ALA A 276 -54.97 23.37 18.53
C ALA A 276 -56.48 23.06 18.48
N PHE A 277 -57.02 22.37 19.48
CA PHE A 277 -58.40 21.87 19.51
C PHE A 277 -59.31 22.62 20.49
N ILE A 278 -58.75 23.40 21.40
CA ILE A 278 -59.48 24.10 22.47
C ILE A 278 -59.79 25.58 22.07
N PRO A 279 -60.86 26.20 22.61
CA PRO A 279 -61.16 27.62 22.37
C PRO A 279 -59.99 28.56 22.72
N TRP A 280 -59.87 29.66 21.97
CA TRP A 280 -58.72 30.58 22.01
C TRP A 280 -58.36 31.11 23.40
N LYS A 281 -59.37 31.44 24.23
CA LYS A 281 -59.17 31.96 25.59
C LYS A 281 -58.36 31.02 26.48
N TRP A 282 -58.42 29.71 26.20
CA TRP A 282 -57.70 28.66 26.93
C TRP A 282 -56.46 28.18 26.17
N SER A 283 -56.51 28.19 24.83
CA SER A 283 -55.38 27.83 23.95
C SER A 283 -54.11 28.64 24.26
N ILE A 284 -54.25 29.94 24.58
CA ILE A 284 -53.10 30.80 24.89
C ILE A 284 -52.31 30.33 26.12
N TRP A 285 -53.01 29.88 27.16
CA TRP A 285 -52.39 29.38 28.39
C TRP A 285 -51.62 28.07 28.17
N LEU A 286 -52.12 27.24 27.27
CA LEU A 286 -51.47 25.98 26.89
C LEU A 286 -50.25 26.19 25.97
N THR A 287 -50.13 27.35 25.31
CA THR A 287 -48.96 27.67 24.47
C THR A 287 -47.80 28.31 25.24
N ILE A 288 -48.05 28.96 26.37
CA ILE A 288 -47.02 29.65 27.18
C ILE A 288 -45.85 28.73 27.56
N PRO A 289 -46.06 27.48 28.03
CA PRO A 289 -44.96 26.58 28.38
C PRO A 289 -43.95 26.38 27.24
N SER A 290 -44.42 26.33 25.99
CA SER A 290 -43.54 26.16 24.82
C SER A 290 -42.70 27.40 24.47
N LEU A 291 -43.19 28.60 24.80
CA LEU A 291 -42.49 29.85 24.55
C LEU A 291 -41.36 30.08 25.56
N ILE A 292 -41.57 29.64 26.81
CA ILE A 292 -40.59 29.81 27.90
C ILE A 292 -39.61 28.63 28.02
N PHE A 293 -39.94 27.46 27.45
CA PHE A 293 -39.14 26.25 27.58
C PHE A 293 -37.65 26.42 27.19
N PRO A 294 -37.29 27.07 26.06
CA PRO A 294 -35.88 27.26 25.71
C PRO A 294 -35.10 28.07 26.76
N ILE A 295 -35.76 28.99 27.45
CA ILE A 295 -35.16 29.82 28.50
C ILE A 295 -35.01 29.01 29.78
N VAL A 296 -36.05 28.27 30.18
CA VAL A 296 -36.03 27.39 31.35
C VAL A 296 -34.94 26.33 31.21
N PHE A 297 -34.79 25.72 30.03
CA PHE A 297 -33.73 24.73 29.76
C PHE A 297 -32.32 25.31 29.97
N VAL A 298 -32.06 26.52 29.48
CA VAL A 298 -30.75 27.18 29.66
C VAL A 298 -30.50 27.51 31.13
N GLY A 299 -31.53 27.97 31.85
CA GLY A 299 -31.42 28.26 33.28
C GLY A 299 -31.10 27.03 34.12
N GLU A 300 -31.78 25.92 33.85
CA GLU A 300 -31.53 24.63 34.51
C GLU A 300 -30.12 24.08 34.17
N LEU A 301 -29.73 24.12 32.90
CA LEU A 301 -28.39 23.69 32.46
C LEU A 301 -27.29 24.52 33.13
N TYR A 302 -27.47 25.83 33.25
CA TYR A 302 -26.55 26.71 33.97
C TYR A 302 -26.47 26.33 35.46
N TRP A 303 -27.59 26.07 36.11
CA TRP A 303 -27.62 25.69 37.53
C TRP A 303 -26.91 24.36 37.78
N TRP A 304 -27.10 23.39 36.89
CA TRP A 304 -26.39 22.11 36.93
C TRP A 304 -24.87 22.25 36.74
N LEU A 305 -24.42 23.06 35.78
CA LEU A 305 -22.98 23.33 35.58
C LEU A 305 -22.37 24.05 36.78
N ARG A 306 -23.12 25.00 37.36
CA ARG A 306 -22.73 25.73 38.55
C ARG A 306 -22.60 24.82 39.77
N ASP A 307 -23.55 23.91 40.00
CA ASP A 307 -23.47 22.95 41.10
C ASP A 307 -22.27 22.01 40.92
N SER A 308 -22.07 21.50 39.70
CA SER A 308 -20.98 20.56 39.37
C SER A 308 -19.58 21.19 39.52
N GLY A 309 -19.43 22.48 39.23
CA GLY A 309 -18.16 23.21 39.33
C GLY A 309 -17.87 23.85 40.69
N LEU A 310 -18.90 24.12 41.51
CA LEU A 310 -18.73 24.72 42.84
C LEU A 310 -18.66 23.69 43.99
N ASN A 311 -19.25 22.51 43.83
CA ASN A 311 -19.27 21.45 44.85
C ASN A 311 -18.29 20.31 44.51
N LEU A 312 -16.99 20.60 44.59
CA LEU A 312 -15.89 19.63 44.37
C LEU A 312 -15.98 18.44 45.34
N SER A 313 -15.50 17.27 44.91
CA SER A 313 -15.54 16.05 45.74
C SER A 313 -14.64 16.19 46.97
N PRO A 314 -15.10 15.86 48.19
CA PRO A 314 -14.31 15.99 49.42
C PRO A 314 -13.04 15.12 49.44
N ASP A 315 -12.97 14.06 48.63
CA ASP A 315 -11.85 13.12 48.57
C ASP A 315 -10.58 13.67 47.91
N VAL A 316 -10.65 14.82 47.22
CA VAL A 316 -9.52 15.44 46.48
C VAL A 316 -8.85 16.57 47.30
N SER A 317 -9.33 16.81 48.53
CA SER A 317 -8.94 17.95 49.38
C SER A 317 -7.55 17.89 50.06
N SER A 318 -6.61 17.08 49.57
CA SER A 318 -5.29 16.96 50.23
C SER A 318 -4.05 17.17 49.34
N SER A 319 -4.15 17.44 48.03
CA SER A 319 -2.92 17.71 47.25
C SER A 319 -2.97 18.67 46.07
N GLN A 320 -4.14 19.12 45.56
CA GLN A 320 -4.18 20.10 44.46
C GLN A 320 -5.24 21.19 44.69
N LEU A 321 -4.77 22.44 44.74
CA LEU A 321 -5.56 23.66 44.92
C LEU A 321 -6.25 24.06 43.60
N VAL A 322 -7.31 23.37 43.19
CA VAL A 322 -8.17 23.85 42.09
C VAL A 322 -9.19 24.85 42.66
N THR A 323 -9.19 26.08 42.17
CA THR A 323 -10.21 27.08 42.55
C THR A 323 -11.57 26.70 41.96
N PRO A 324 -12.67 26.73 42.73
CA PRO A 324 -14.01 26.51 42.21
C PRO A 324 -14.29 27.44 41.02
N PHE A 325 -14.84 26.88 39.94
CA PHE A 325 -15.17 27.62 38.73
C PHE A 325 -16.54 27.20 38.20
N VAL A 326 -17.18 28.08 37.42
CA VAL A 326 -18.45 27.78 36.76
C VAL A 326 -18.18 27.66 35.27
N PRO A 327 -18.34 26.46 34.66
CA PRO A 327 -18.22 26.28 33.22
C PRO A 327 -19.24 27.16 32.46
N LEU A 328 -18.83 27.68 31.30
CA LEU A 328 -19.76 28.40 30.43
C LEU A 328 -20.79 27.44 29.80
N VAL A 329 -22.03 27.90 29.68
CA VAL A 329 -23.08 27.19 28.93
C VAL A 329 -22.77 27.17 27.43
N ILE A 330 -22.14 28.21 26.91
CA ILE A 330 -21.63 28.26 25.53
C ILE A 330 -20.28 28.97 25.55
N GLY A 331 -19.34 28.49 24.75
CA GLY A 331 -18.04 29.12 24.55
C GLY A 331 -16.89 28.28 25.08
N LYS A 332 -15.70 28.87 25.05
CA LYS A 332 -14.45 28.21 25.43
C LYS A 332 -14.09 28.58 26.86
N THR A 333 -13.80 27.60 27.71
CA THR A 333 -13.33 27.80 29.08
C THR A 333 -12.07 26.98 29.29
N THR A 334 -11.02 27.56 29.87
CA THR A 334 -9.76 26.86 30.15
C THR A 334 -9.56 26.80 31.65
N VAL A 335 -9.33 25.60 32.19
CA VAL A 335 -8.99 25.39 33.59
C VAL A 335 -7.74 24.51 33.63
N GLU A 336 -6.66 25.08 34.15
CA GLU A 336 -5.33 24.48 34.14
C GLU A 336 -4.90 24.03 32.73
N SER A 337 -4.76 22.72 32.51
CA SER A 337 -4.33 22.11 31.25
C SER A 337 -5.47 21.57 30.40
N VAL A 338 -6.72 21.77 30.84
CA VAL A 338 -7.93 21.31 30.17
C VAL A 338 -8.69 22.49 29.59
N THR A 339 -8.92 22.45 28.29
CA THR A 339 -9.72 23.43 27.60
C THR A 339 -11.04 22.81 27.15
N THR A 340 -12.17 23.39 27.55
CA THR A 340 -13.50 22.94 27.17
C THR A 340 -14.16 23.90 26.20
N THR A 341 -14.84 23.39 25.19
CA THR A 341 -15.63 24.18 24.22
C THR A 341 -17.07 23.69 24.23
N ALA A 342 -17.98 24.50 24.75
CA ALA A 342 -19.40 24.18 24.87
C ALA A 342 -20.24 24.81 23.75
N THR A 343 -21.13 24.03 23.13
CA THR A 343 -22.02 24.48 22.05
C THR A 343 -23.43 23.89 22.18
N PHE A 344 -24.45 24.66 21.79
CA PHE A 344 -25.80 24.11 21.62
C PHE A 344 -25.88 23.27 20.34
N GLN A 345 -26.76 22.29 20.37
CA GLN A 345 -26.93 21.31 19.31
C GLN A 345 -28.34 21.36 18.72
N ILE A 346 -28.56 20.59 17.66
CA ILE A 346 -29.78 20.59 16.83
C ILE A 346 -31.06 20.47 17.67
N GLY A 347 -31.05 19.65 18.73
CA GLY A 347 -32.20 19.47 19.62
C GLY A 347 -32.65 20.77 20.30
N TYR A 348 -31.70 21.59 20.76
CA TYR A 348 -32.01 22.90 21.35
C TYR A 348 -32.60 23.86 20.30
N TYR A 349 -32.02 23.90 19.09
CA TYR A 349 -32.52 24.75 18.02
C TYR A 349 -33.95 24.39 17.57
N PHE A 350 -34.34 23.12 17.65
CA PHE A 350 -35.75 22.74 17.45
C PHE A 350 -36.68 23.39 18.48
N THR A 351 -36.27 23.50 19.74
CA THR A 351 -37.10 24.13 20.78
C THR A 351 -37.29 25.63 20.52
N LEU A 352 -36.25 26.32 20.02
CA LEU A 352 -36.33 27.72 19.58
C LEU A 352 -37.26 27.87 18.36
N LEU A 353 -37.14 26.96 17.39
CA LEU A 353 -38.03 26.95 16.23
C LEU A 353 -39.49 26.73 16.62
N VAL A 354 -39.75 25.84 17.59
CA VAL A 354 -41.08 25.60 18.15
C VAL A 354 -41.64 26.87 18.78
N ALA A 355 -40.86 27.55 19.62
CA ALA A 355 -41.28 28.82 20.22
C ALA A 355 -41.59 29.89 19.15
N LEU A 356 -40.77 29.98 18.10
CA LEU A 356 -41.01 30.88 16.97
C LEU A 356 -42.30 30.52 16.21
N LEU A 357 -42.50 29.26 15.87
CA LEU A 357 -43.70 28.78 15.16
C LEU A 357 -44.97 29.04 15.97
N VAL A 358 -44.93 28.85 17.28
CA VAL A 358 -46.04 29.15 18.19
C VAL A 358 -46.33 30.65 18.19
N GLY A 359 -45.30 31.50 18.29
CA GLY A 359 -45.44 32.96 18.19
C GLY A 359 -46.04 33.40 16.85
N VAL A 360 -45.56 32.84 15.74
CA VAL A 360 -46.08 33.09 14.39
C VAL A 360 -47.53 32.62 14.25
N SER A 361 -47.90 31.46 14.81
CA SER A 361 -49.28 30.95 14.80
C SER A 361 -50.23 31.90 15.53
N MET A 362 -49.82 32.38 16.71
CA MET A 362 -50.58 33.35 17.48
C MET A 362 -50.77 34.67 16.73
N TRP A 363 -49.73 35.12 16.01
CA TRP A 363 -49.75 36.34 15.20
C TRP A 363 -50.56 36.18 13.90
N ALA A 364 -50.44 35.03 13.21
CA ALA A 364 -51.16 34.70 11.98
C ALA A 364 -52.69 34.66 12.20
N LYS A 365 -53.13 34.25 13.39
CA LYS A 365 -54.56 34.28 13.77
C LYS A 365 -55.09 35.71 13.95
N LYS A 366 -54.24 36.66 14.36
CA LYS A 366 -54.54 38.10 14.41
C LYS A 366 -54.60 38.71 12.99
N LEU A 367 -53.71 38.23 12.10
CA LEU A 367 -53.64 38.67 10.69
C LEU A 367 -54.75 38.10 9.80
N GLN A 368 -55.37 36.97 10.13
CA GLN A 368 -56.52 36.39 9.42
C GLN A 368 -57.76 37.31 9.34
N GLN A 369 -57.78 38.42 10.09
CA GLN A 369 -58.78 39.48 9.95
C GLN A 369 -58.54 40.39 8.73
N ASN A 370 -57.35 40.36 8.10
CA ASN A 370 -56.99 41.15 6.92
C ASN A 370 -56.94 40.32 5.63
N ARG A 371 -57.46 40.88 4.51
CA ARG A 371 -57.52 40.23 3.18
C ARG A 371 -56.15 39.91 2.55
N LEU A 372 -55.04 40.40 3.10
CA LEU A 372 -53.66 40.20 2.62
C LEU A 372 -53.10 38.77 2.84
N VAL A 373 -53.83 37.89 3.53
CA VAL A 373 -53.35 36.57 3.98
C VAL A 373 -53.18 35.51 2.87
N LYS A 374 -53.55 35.80 1.61
CA LYS A 374 -53.39 34.84 0.50
C LYS A 374 -51.95 34.67 -0.02
N MET A 375 -50.99 35.48 0.45
CA MET A 375 -49.60 35.46 -0.06
C MET A 375 -48.55 34.84 0.89
N MET A 376 -48.91 34.48 2.13
CA MET A 376 -47.97 33.91 3.12
C MET A 376 -47.44 32.47 2.89
N PRO A 377 -48.01 31.59 2.03
CA PRO A 377 -47.49 30.22 1.86
C PRO A 377 -46.11 30.17 1.20
N LEU A 378 -45.77 31.20 0.42
CA LEU A 378 -44.49 31.31 -0.27
C LEU A 378 -43.31 31.57 0.70
N LEU A 379 -43.57 32.12 1.89
CA LEU A 379 -42.55 32.31 2.92
C LEU A 379 -42.27 31.03 3.75
N PHE A 380 -43.23 30.10 3.83
CA PHE A 380 -43.04 28.84 4.56
C PHE A 380 -42.20 27.80 3.79
N ILE A 381 -42.14 27.94 2.46
CA ILE A 381 -41.25 27.13 1.61
C ILE A 381 -39.77 27.45 1.88
N PHE A 382 -39.46 28.61 2.47
CA PHE A 382 -38.10 29.01 2.83
C PHE A 382 -37.60 28.48 4.19
N ILE A 383 -38.47 27.92 5.03
CA ILE A 383 -38.11 27.50 6.41
C ILE A 383 -37.95 25.97 6.55
N PHE A 384 -38.35 25.17 5.55
CA PHE A 384 -38.30 23.70 5.61
C PHE A 384 -37.56 23.01 4.46
N VAL A 385 -36.74 23.74 3.71
CA VAL A 385 -35.69 23.14 2.89
C VAL A 385 -34.43 23.11 3.76
N PRO A 386 -33.82 21.94 4.06
CA PRO A 386 -32.54 21.94 4.74
C PRO A 386 -31.56 22.75 3.89
N LEU A 387 -30.81 23.66 4.53
CA LEU A 387 -29.71 24.42 3.93
C LEU A 387 -28.78 23.46 3.18
N THR A 388 -29.03 23.34 1.89
CA THR A 388 -28.09 22.92 0.85
C THR A 388 -28.29 23.89 -0.30
N ALA A 389 -28.24 25.19 0.00
CA ALA A 389 -27.84 26.13 -1.02
C ALA A 389 -26.34 25.86 -1.26
N PRO A 390 -25.90 25.53 -2.48
CA PRO A 390 -24.51 25.80 -2.81
C PRO A 390 -24.37 27.30 -2.59
N THR A 391 -23.44 27.69 -1.71
CA THR A 391 -22.92 29.04 -1.69
C THR A 391 -22.70 29.42 -3.16
N ALA A 392 -23.25 30.57 -3.57
CA ALA A 392 -22.92 31.13 -4.85
C ALA A 392 -21.40 31.26 -4.88
N PHE A 393 -20.73 30.32 -5.54
CA PHE A 393 -19.29 30.37 -5.72
C PHE A 393 -19.05 31.66 -6.49
N ALA A 394 -18.37 32.60 -5.82
CA ALA A 394 -17.70 33.66 -6.54
C ALA A 394 -16.91 32.98 -7.66
N SER A 395 -16.97 33.54 -8.87
CA SER A 395 -16.23 33.00 -10.02
C SER A 395 -14.77 32.78 -9.58
N PRO A 396 -14.20 31.57 -9.78
CA PRO A 396 -12.87 31.25 -9.31
C PRO A 396 -11.87 32.26 -9.88
N GLN A 397 -11.08 32.86 -9.00
CA GLN A 397 -10.08 33.86 -9.37
C GLN A 397 -8.72 33.19 -9.59
N ILE A 398 -7.92 33.83 -10.44
CA ILE A 398 -6.51 33.46 -10.66
C ILE A 398 -5.65 34.41 -9.83
N LEU A 399 -4.89 33.87 -8.89
CA LEU A 399 -3.93 34.59 -8.06
C LEU A 399 -2.52 34.27 -8.58
N ASN A 400 -1.72 35.30 -8.88
CA ASN A 400 -0.34 35.11 -9.32
C ASN A 400 0.63 35.41 -8.16
N VAL A 401 1.57 34.51 -7.93
CA VAL A 401 2.60 34.60 -6.89
C VAL A 401 3.96 34.77 -7.55
N ASN A 402 4.66 35.84 -7.20
CA ASN A 402 6.01 36.15 -7.65
C ASN A 402 6.96 36.22 -6.44
N GLN A 403 8.25 36.54 -6.63
CA GLN A 403 9.21 36.57 -5.51
C GLN A 403 8.93 37.63 -4.42
N SER A 404 7.99 38.55 -4.63
CA SER A 404 7.58 39.55 -3.63
C SER A 404 6.38 39.13 -2.76
N LEU A 405 5.69 38.05 -3.13
CA LEU A 405 4.55 37.49 -2.41
C LEU A 405 4.81 36.02 -2.09
N THR A 406 4.55 35.60 -0.85
CA THR A 406 4.72 34.19 -0.48
C THR A 406 3.55 33.33 -0.95
N ILE A 407 3.76 32.01 -1.09
CA ILE A 407 2.67 31.08 -1.42
C ILE A 407 1.69 31.03 -0.25
N THR A 408 2.19 31.12 0.98
CA THR A 408 1.38 31.17 2.20
C THR A 408 0.42 32.36 2.23
N GLU A 409 0.88 33.55 1.85
CA GLU A 409 0.02 34.75 1.77
C GLU A 409 -1.04 34.62 0.68
N ALA A 410 -0.67 34.08 -0.48
CA ALA A 410 -1.62 33.80 -1.55
C ALA A 410 -2.72 32.82 -1.10
N LEU A 411 -2.34 31.73 -0.43
CA LEU A 411 -3.29 30.77 0.16
C LEU A 411 -4.21 31.42 1.19
N ARG A 412 -3.71 32.33 2.05
CA ARG A 412 -4.56 33.08 2.99
C ARG A 412 -5.59 33.95 2.27
N SER A 413 -5.23 34.56 1.15
CA SER A 413 -6.12 35.41 0.35
C SER A 413 -7.12 34.64 -0.53
N ALA A 414 -6.79 33.39 -0.90
CA ALA A 414 -7.59 32.55 -1.78
C ALA A 414 -8.92 32.10 -1.15
N LYS A 415 -9.90 31.79 -2.00
CA LYS A 415 -11.17 31.15 -1.66
C LYS A 415 -11.24 29.74 -2.27
N ASP A 416 -12.16 28.92 -1.78
CA ASP A 416 -12.42 27.61 -2.38
C ASP A 416 -12.80 27.75 -3.87
N GLY A 417 -12.13 26.99 -4.71
CA GLY A 417 -12.24 27.00 -6.17
C GLY A 417 -11.17 27.83 -6.88
N ASP A 418 -10.44 28.70 -6.18
CA ASP A 418 -9.45 29.58 -6.80
C ASP A 418 -8.22 28.81 -7.34
N THR A 419 -7.57 29.41 -8.33
CA THR A 419 -6.31 28.91 -8.90
C THR A 419 -5.16 29.83 -8.50
N ILE A 420 -4.10 29.27 -7.94
CA ILE A 420 -2.88 29.98 -7.57
C ILE A 420 -1.78 29.55 -8.54
N ILE A 421 -1.26 30.51 -9.30
CA ILE A 421 -0.15 30.34 -10.23
C ILE A 421 1.11 30.88 -9.55
N VAL A 422 2.14 30.05 -9.44
CA VAL A 422 3.42 30.38 -8.80
C VAL A 422 4.50 30.47 -9.86
N GLU A 423 5.13 31.64 -9.97
CA GLU A 423 6.24 31.88 -10.89
C GLU A 423 7.51 31.15 -10.44
N ASN A 424 8.45 30.97 -11.35
CA ASN A 424 9.72 30.30 -11.05
C ASN A 424 10.51 31.05 -9.96
N GLY A 425 10.95 30.31 -8.95
CA GLY A 425 11.65 30.83 -7.78
C GLY A 425 11.87 29.73 -6.75
N THR A 426 12.63 30.03 -5.70
CA THR A 426 12.74 29.16 -4.52
C THR A 426 11.99 29.80 -3.35
N TYR A 427 11.02 29.07 -2.82
CA TYR A 427 10.15 29.47 -1.73
C TYR A 427 10.51 28.65 -0.50
N TYR A 428 11.14 29.30 0.48
CA TYR A 428 11.56 28.70 1.74
C TYR A 428 10.41 28.69 2.73
N GLU A 429 9.42 27.84 2.46
CA GLU A 429 8.16 27.80 3.19
C GLU A 429 7.69 26.36 3.39
N ARG A 430 6.95 26.15 4.48
CA ARG A 430 6.15 24.92 4.68
C ARG A 430 4.70 25.27 4.46
N LEU A 431 4.06 24.56 3.55
CA LEU A 431 2.71 24.89 3.11
C LEU A 431 1.67 24.06 3.85
N ILE A 432 0.61 24.72 4.32
CA ILE A 432 -0.61 24.07 4.77
C ILE A 432 -1.73 24.54 3.85
N VAL A 433 -2.30 23.62 3.08
CA VAL A 433 -3.36 23.88 2.12
C VAL A 433 -4.69 23.41 2.72
N ASP A 434 -5.39 24.35 3.34
CA ASP A 434 -6.65 24.16 4.06
C ASP A 434 -7.89 24.64 3.27
N LYS A 435 -7.70 24.99 1.99
CA LYS A 435 -8.75 25.41 1.05
C LYS A 435 -8.74 24.57 -0.21
N ALA A 436 -9.91 24.39 -0.81
CA ALA A 436 -10.06 23.61 -2.04
C ALA A 436 -9.57 24.41 -3.25
N VAL A 437 -8.25 24.42 -3.51
CA VAL A 437 -7.62 25.26 -4.54
C VAL A 437 -6.80 24.47 -5.56
N THR A 438 -6.53 25.08 -6.71
CA THR A 438 -5.58 24.56 -7.72
C THR A 438 -4.27 25.33 -7.66
N LEU A 439 -3.17 24.68 -7.25
CA LEU A 439 -1.82 25.25 -7.25
C LEU A 439 -1.06 24.80 -8.51
N ILE A 440 -0.53 25.77 -9.26
CA ILE A 440 0.19 25.55 -10.52
C ILE A 440 1.55 26.24 -10.46
N GLY A 441 2.63 25.47 -10.50
CA GLY A 441 3.98 25.99 -10.68
C GLY A 441 4.29 26.23 -12.16
N GLN A 442 4.64 27.46 -12.52
CA GLN A 442 5.10 27.82 -13.87
C GLN A 442 6.63 27.73 -13.94
N ASN A 443 7.13 26.89 -14.85
CA ASN A 443 8.56 26.66 -15.06
C ASN A 443 9.30 26.08 -13.84
N GLY A 444 8.61 25.29 -13.01
CA GLY A 444 9.21 24.47 -11.96
C GLY A 444 9.66 25.17 -10.67
N PRO A 445 8.85 26.05 -10.05
CA PRO A 445 9.19 26.65 -8.76
C PRO A 445 9.49 25.61 -7.68
N VAL A 446 10.41 25.96 -6.79
CA VAL A 446 10.90 25.11 -5.72
C VAL A 446 10.24 25.50 -4.40
N ILE A 447 9.61 24.54 -3.73
CA ILE A 447 9.17 24.64 -2.33
C ILE A 447 10.18 23.88 -1.47
N ASP A 448 10.91 24.61 -0.64
CA ASP A 448 12.00 24.08 0.20
C ASP A 448 11.56 24.04 1.67
N GLY A 449 11.45 22.85 2.24
CA GLY A 449 10.99 22.63 3.62
C GLY A 449 12.04 22.94 4.70
N GLY A 450 13.29 23.25 4.32
CA GLY A 450 14.35 23.61 5.25
C GLY A 450 14.92 22.45 6.09
N GLY A 451 14.61 21.20 5.74
CA GLY A 451 15.17 20.00 6.37
C GLY A 451 14.50 19.59 7.69
N GLN A 452 13.30 20.09 7.97
CA GLN A 452 12.50 19.77 9.16
C GLN A 452 11.03 19.56 8.80
N ASP A 453 10.38 18.57 9.42
CA ASP A 453 8.96 18.24 9.25
C ASP A 453 8.54 17.99 7.78
N ASN A 454 7.25 18.12 7.49
CA ASN A 454 6.68 17.99 6.14
C ASN A 454 6.82 19.29 5.34
N VAL A 455 7.04 19.18 4.03
CA VAL A 455 7.16 20.36 3.15
C VAL A 455 5.77 20.93 2.80
N VAL A 456 4.81 20.07 2.45
CA VAL A 456 3.44 20.45 2.09
C VAL A 456 2.43 19.54 2.79
N GLU A 457 1.43 20.12 3.44
CA GLU A 457 0.29 19.41 4.02
C GLU A 457 -1.02 19.80 3.33
N LEU A 458 -1.74 18.80 2.80
CA LEU A 458 -3.01 18.95 2.11
C LEU A 458 -4.14 18.49 3.04
N ILE A 459 -5.02 19.41 3.43
CA ILE A 459 -6.07 19.18 4.44
C ILE A 459 -7.47 19.33 3.83
N ALA A 460 -7.65 20.24 2.87
CA ALA A 460 -8.94 20.41 2.19
C ALA A 460 -9.15 19.41 1.04
N PRO A 461 -10.40 19.03 0.74
CA PRO A 461 -10.69 18.19 -0.43
C PRO A 461 -10.47 18.95 -1.74
N LYS A 462 -10.41 18.22 -2.87
CA LYS A 462 -10.38 18.80 -4.23
C LYS A 462 -9.19 19.71 -4.52
N ILE A 463 -8.07 19.50 -3.84
CA ILE A 463 -6.83 20.21 -4.13
C ILE A 463 -6.17 19.59 -5.36
N VAL A 464 -5.69 20.44 -6.25
CA VAL A 464 -4.80 20.07 -7.36
C VAL A 464 -3.45 20.74 -7.12
N LEU A 465 -2.37 19.98 -7.11
CA LEU A 465 -0.99 20.50 -6.96
C LEU A 465 -0.13 19.99 -8.11
N ARG A 466 0.41 20.91 -8.91
CA ARG A 466 1.20 20.55 -10.09
C ARG A 466 2.31 21.51 -10.49
N GLY A 467 3.36 20.96 -11.09
CA GLY A 467 4.45 21.75 -11.68
C GLY A 467 5.47 22.27 -10.67
N PHE A 468 5.58 21.67 -9.48
CA PHE A 468 6.50 22.10 -8.42
C PHE A 468 7.69 21.15 -8.28
N THR A 469 8.82 21.72 -7.85
CA THR A 469 9.90 20.96 -7.22
C THR A 469 9.70 21.04 -5.70
N ILE A 470 9.57 19.91 -5.03
CA ILE A 470 9.37 19.81 -3.58
C ILE A 470 10.61 19.18 -2.99
N ARG A 471 11.31 19.89 -2.10
CA ARG A 471 12.60 19.41 -1.61
C ARG A 471 12.85 19.63 -0.13
N ASN A 472 13.81 18.87 0.37
CA ASN A 472 14.41 19.07 1.69
C ASN A 472 13.40 18.93 2.84
N SER A 473 12.75 17.75 2.92
CA SER A 473 11.90 17.39 4.07
C SER A 473 12.74 17.12 5.33
N GLY A 474 12.08 16.92 6.47
CA GLY A 474 12.71 16.41 7.68
C GLY A 474 13.34 15.02 7.56
N TYR A 475 14.06 14.61 8.60
CA TYR A 475 14.89 13.39 8.66
C TYR A 475 14.35 12.31 9.63
N LEU A 476 13.21 12.54 10.27
CA LEU A 476 12.69 11.64 11.30
C LEU A 476 11.75 10.58 10.70
N LEU A 477 12.28 9.36 10.54
CA LEU A 477 11.51 8.19 10.11
C LEU A 477 10.27 7.90 10.99
N SER A 478 10.39 8.17 12.29
CA SER A 478 9.33 7.94 13.29
C SER A 478 8.14 8.89 13.14
N GLN A 479 8.39 10.13 12.71
CA GLN A 479 7.35 11.13 12.45
C GLN A 479 6.79 10.98 11.04
N GLY A 480 7.61 10.46 10.12
CA GLY A 480 7.27 10.28 8.73
C GLY A 480 7.33 11.58 7.97
N ASP A 481 8.44 12.30 8.07
CA ASP A 481 8.63 13.59 7.40
C ASP A 481 8.59 13.42 5.88
N ALA A 482 7.71 14.15 5.20
CA ALA A 482 7.45 13.96 3.78
C ALA A 482 7.51 15.24 2.94
N GLY A 483 7.69 15.07 1.63
CA GLY A 483 7.44 16.14 0.66
C GLY A 483 5.98 16.59 0.71
N ILE A 484 5.04 15.66 0.53
CA ILE A 484 3.59 15.95 0.66
C ILE A 484 2.95 14.97 1.64
N VAL A 485 2.10 15.49 2.53
CA VAL A 485 1.18 14.69 3.36
C VAL A 485 -0.26 15.09 3.08
N ILE A 486 -1.12 14.12 2.77
CA ILE A 486 -2.58 14.29 2.66
C ILE A 486 -3.22 13.80 3.96
N ARG A 487 -3.94 14.70 4.64
CA ARG A 487 -4.62 14.41 5.92
C ARG A 487 -6.13 14.43 5.74
N THR A 488 -6.73 13.24 5.60
CA THR A 488 -8.20 13.07 5.58
C THR A 488 -8.89 13.96 4.54
N ALA A 489 -8.34 14.02 3.34
CA ALA A 489 -8.77 14.92 2.27
C ALA A 489 -9.02 14.15 0.97
N PRO A 490 -10.29 13.97 0.54
CA PRO A 490 -10.59 13.24 -0.70
C PRO A 490 -10.44 14.10 -1.96
N HIS A 491 -10.38 13.43 -3.12
CA HIS A 491 -10.34 14.06 -4.45
C HIS A 491 -9.08 14.91 -4.69
N ILE A 492 -7.92 14.41 -4.28
CA ILE A 492 -6.64 15.13 -4.42
C ILE A 492 -5.95 14.71 -5.72
N ILE A 493 -5.38 15.67 -6.43
CA ILE A 493 -4.57 15.43 -7.64
C ILE A 493 -3.18 15.99 -7.40
N ILE A 494 -2.16 15.13 -7.46
CA ILE A 494 -0.74 15.48 -7.41
C ILE A 494 -0.14 15.07 -8.77
N GLU A 495 0.15 16.05 -9.62
CA GLU A 495 0.62 15.77 -10.98
C GLU A 495 1.84 16.59 -11.42
N ASN A 496 2.72 16.02 -12.24
CA ASN A 496 3.86 16.75 -12.82
C ASN A 496 4.76 17.46 -11.79
N ASN A 497 4.98 16.85 -10.62
CA ASN A 497 5.90 17.39 -9.60
C ASN A 497 7.20 16.60 -9.54
N ARG A 498 8.24 17.25 -9.04
CA ARG A 498 9.57 16.69 -8.83
C ARG A 498 9.91 16.72 -7.35
N PHE A 499 10.23 15.57 -6.76
CA PHE A 499 10.61 15.47 -5.36
C PHE A 499 12.11 15.22 -5.25
N GLU A 500 12.82 16.07 -4.51
CA GLU A 500 14.27 15.99 -4.37
C GLU A 500 14.68 15.99 -2.90
N ASP A 501 15.59 15.09 -2.53
CA ASP A 501 16.11 15.02 -1.16
C ASP A 501 14.99 14.93 -0.10
N VAL A 502 13.97 14.11 -0.38
CA VAL A 502 12.87 13.85 0.54
C VAL A 502 13.04 12.50 1.22
N LEU A 503 12.65 12.41 2.50
CA LEU A 503 12.65 11.15 3.24
C LEU A 503 11.47 10.30 2.79
N TYR A 504 10.24 10.82 2.89
CA TYR A 504 9.05 10.26 2.26
C TYR A 504 8.58 11.20 1.14
N GLY A 505 8.09 10.66 0.02
CA GLY A 505 7.65 11.49 -1.11
C GLY A 505 6.23 12.02 -0.90
N VAL A 506 5.24 11.19 -1.18
CA VAL A 506 3.81 11.48 -0.93
C VAL A 506 3.26 10.48 0.09
N GLN A 507 2.66 11.00 1.17
CA GLN A 507 1.90 10.20 2.12
C GLN A 507 0.41 10.48 2.01
N VAL A 508 -0.38 9.42 1.83
CA VAL A 508 -1.84 9.49 1.75
C VAL A 508 -2.43 8.78 2.97
N ARG A 509 -3.19 9.52 3.78
CA ARG A 509 -3.79 9.00 5.02
C ARG A 509 -5.29 9.26 5.01
N ASN A 510 -6.10 8.20 5.16
CA ASN A 510 -7.56 8.27 5.27
C ASN A 510 -8.24 9.09 4.16
N SER A 511 -7.78 8.97 2.92
CA SER A 511 -8.14 9.89 1.83
C SER A 511 -8.46 9.13 0.56
N SER A 512 -9.73 9.11 0.15
CA SER A 512 -10.15 8.40 -1.07
C SER A 512 -10.10 9.28 -2.32
N ASN A 513 -10.12 8.65 -3.50
CA ASN A 513 -10.13 9.33 -4.80
C ASN A 513 -8.87 10.19 -5.01
N VAL A 514 -7.70 9.62 -4.74
CA VAL A 514 -6.40 10.33 -4.87
C VAL A 514 -5.71 9.90 -6.17
N VAL A 515 -5.25 10.89 -6.93
CA VAL A 515 -4.48 10.72 -8.16
C VAL A 515 -3.05 11.19 -7.93
N ILE A 516 -2.08 10.31 -8.15
CA ILE A 516 -0.64 10.61 -8.14
C ILE A 516 -0.12 10.24 -9.53
N ARG A 517 0.18 11.24 -10.37
CA ARG A 517 0.60 10.97 -11.76
C ARG A 517 1.73 11.83 -12.29
N ASP A 518 2.51 11.28 -13.20
CA ASP A 518 3.58 12.01 -13.90
C ASP A 518 4.60 12.67 -12.96
N ASN A 519 4.74 12.19 -11.72
CA ASN A 519 5.69 12.74 -10.76
C ASN A 519 7.02 11.99 -10.83
N THR A 520 8.11 12.70 -10.50
CA THR A 520 9.45 12.10 -10.39
C THR A 520 9.95 12.22 -8.95
N PHE A 521 10.35 11.12 -8.34
CA PHE A 521 10.78 11.04 -6.94
C PHE A 521 12.25 10.65 -6.82
N TYR A 522 13.01 11.44 -6.08
CA TYR A 522 14.37 11.11 -5.65
C TYR A 522 14.42 11.11 -4.12
N SER A 523 14.69 9.93 -3.55
CA SER A 523 14.98 9.80 -2.13
C SER A 523 16.28 10.51 -1.77
N ARG A 524 16.44 10.81 -0.48
CA ARG A 524 17.75 11.11 0.12
C ARG A 524 18.76 9.99 -0.14
N ASP A 525 20.02 10.36 -0.27
CA ASP A 525 21.14 9.43 -0.39
C ASP A 525 21.50 8.82 0.98
N LEU A 526 20.72 7.79 1.36
CA LEU A 526 20.86 7.04 2.59
C LEU A 526 20.95 5.54 2.29
N ALA A 527 21.37 4.72 3.26
CA ALA A 527 21.25 3.27 3.13
C ALA A 527 19.78 2.87 3.09
N VAL A 528 19.43 1.78 2.36
CA VAL A 528 18.03 1.35 2.14
C VAL A 528 17.15 1.31 3.40
N PRO A 529 17.60 0.79 4.57
CA PRO A 529 16.78 0.78 5.78
C PRO A 529 16.46 2.17 6.36
N GLN A 530 17.32 3.16 6.07
CA GLN A 530 17.22 4.54 6.56
C GLN A 530 16.41 5.43 5.61
N ARG A 531 16.16 4.99 4.38
CA ARG A 531 15.29 5.68 3.42
C ARG A 531 13.82 5.57 3.86
N GLY A 532 13.01 6.56 3.50
CA GLY A 532 11.56 6.49 3.64
C GLY A 532 10.87 5.97 2.38
N ASP A 533 9.55 5.88 2.46
CA ASP A 533 8.71 5.37 1.38
C ASP A 533 8.33 6.54 0.46
N LEU A 534 8.62 6.42 -0.83
CA LEU A 534 8.43 7.54 -1.76
C LEU A 534 6.95 7.75 -2.12
N ILE A 535 6.17 6.67 -2.10
CA ILE A 535 4.71 6.76 -2.13
C ILE A 535 4.18 5.85 -1.03
N ARG A 536 3.38 6.41 -0.14
CA ARG A 536 2.98 5.78 1.12
C ARG A 536 1.48 5.96 1.33
N VAL A 537 0.68 4.90 1.15
CA VAL A 537 -0.79 4.97 1.21
C VAL A 537 -1.37 4.09 2.31
N TRP A 538 -2.20 4.68 3.17
CA TRP A 538 -2.87 4.03 4.31
C TRP A 538 -4.36 4.36 4.32
N TYR A 539 -5.21 3.33 4.40
CA TYR A 539 -6.67 3.48 4.61
C TYR A 539 -7.34 4.41 3.59
N SER A 540 -7.01 4.26 2.31
CA SER A 540 -7.32 5.26 1.28
C SER A 540 -7.73 4.57 -0.01
N ASP A 541 -9.05 4.43 -0.23
CA ASP A 541 -9.60 3.69 -1.38
C ASP A 541 -9.65 4.54 -2.66
N ASP A 542 -9.89 3.90 -3.80
CA ASP A 542 -10.06 4.56 -5.11
C ASP A 542 -8.81 5.38 -5.51
N LEU A 543 -7.69 4.69 -5.68
CA LEU A 543 -6.38 5.32 -5.99
C LEU A 543 -6.04 5.17 -7.47
N LEU A 544 -5.45 6.22 -8.04
CA LEU A 544 -4.77 6.14 -9.34
C LEU A 544 -3.32 6.58 -9.18
N ILE A 545 -2.38 5.65 -9.34
CA ILE A 545 -0.94 5.90 -9.32
C ILE A 545 -0.40 5.57 -10.71
N GLU A 546 -0.18 6.59 -11.55
CA GLU A 546 0.17 6.37 -12.95
C GLU A 546 1.38 7.17 -13.45
N CYS A 547 2.18 6.57 -14.34
CA CYS A 547 3.26 7.27 -15.06
C CYS A 547 4.31 7.96 -14.15
N ASN A 548 4.46 7.50 -12.90
CA ASN A 548 5.45 8.07 -11.98
C ASN A 548 6.82 7.42 -12.16
N ARG A 549 7.88 8.17 -11.88
CA ARG A 549 9.27 7.68 -11.85
C ARG A 549 9.79 7.73 -10.42
N VAL A 550 10.17 6.60 -9.86
CA VAL A 550 10.57 6.46 -8.46
C VAL A 550 12.00 5.95 -8.39
N HIS A 551 12.90 6.77 -7.84
CA HIS A 551 14.34 6.52 -7.82
C HIS A 551 14.86 6.34 -6.40
N ASN A 552 15.55 5.22 -6.16
CA ASN A 552 16.32 4.99 -4.93
C ASN A 552 15.49 5.12 -3.64
N GLY A 553 14.19 4.81 -3.64
CA GLY A 553 13.35 4.85 -2.43
C GLY A 553 13.61 3.65 -1.50
N ARG A 554 12.95 3.63 -0.33
CA ARG A 554 12.79 2.37 0.40
C ARG A 554 11.71 1.53 -0.27
N ASP A 555 10.46 1.99 -0.21
CA ASP A 555 9.32 1.26 -0.76
C ASP A 555 8.32 2.21 -1.47
N VAL A 556 7.47 1.62 -2.33
CA VAL A 556 6.13 2.16 -2.62
C VAL A 556 5.10 1.24 -1.97
N VAL A 557 4.31 1.80 -1.05
CA VAL A 557 3.46 1.04 -0.14
C VAL A 557 2.01 1.46 -0.26
N ILE A 558 1.12 0.49 -0.43
CA ILE A 558 -0.34 0.68 -0.47
C ILE A 558 -0.98 -0.33 0.48
N TRP A 559 -1.45 0.13 1.63
CA TRP A 559 -1.99 -0.73 2.68
C TRP A 559 -3.43 -0.35 3.03
N TYR A 560 -4.25 -1.36 3.32
CA TYR A 560 -5.65 -1.21 3.76
C TYR A 560 -6.47 -0.33 2.81
N SER A 561 -6.27 -0.50 1.50
CA SER A 561 -6.76 0.42 0.48
C SER A 561 -7.23 -0.37 -0.73
N ASP A 562 -8.53 -0.33 -1.01
CA ASP A 562 -9.17 -1.11 -2.07
C ASP A 562 -9.30 -0.29 -3.37
N ASN A 563 -9.49 -1.00 -4.48
CA ASN A 563 -9.75 -0.40 -5.80
C ASN A 563 -8.63 0.56 -6.27
N ALA A 564 -7.37 0.16 -6.08
CA ALA A 564 -6.23 0.90 -6.61
C ALA A 564 -5.92 0.50 -8.07
N MET A 565 -5.57 1.49 -8.89
CA MET A 565 -4.99 1.32 -10.22
C MET A 565 -3.55 1.83 -10.21
N VAL A 566 -2.59 0.94 -10.43
CA VAL A 566 -1.17 1.27 -10.48
C VAL A 566 -0.64 0.94 -11.86
N ARG A 567 -0.30 1.97 -12.66
CA ARG A 567 0.05 1.76 -14.07
C ARG A 567 1.15 2.62 -14.68
N GLY A 568 1.93 2.09 -15.60
CA GLY A 568 2.92 2.89 -16.34
C GLY A 568 4.05 3.45 -15.46
N ASN A 569 4.23 2.96 -14.24
CA ASN A 569 5.22 3.51 -13.31
C ASN A 569 6.59 2.85 -13.53
N HIS A 570 7.66 3.63 -13.39
CA HIS A 570 9.04 3.17 -13.44
C HIS A 570 9.66 3.27 -12.05
N ILE A 571 9.91 2.13 -11.41
CA ILE A 571 10.37 2.05 -10.03
C ILE A 571 11.65 1.19 -9.97
N HIS A 572 12.73 1.80 -9.49
CA HIS A 572 14.03 1.13 -9.45
C HIS A 572 14.82 1.37 -8.17
N ASN A 573 15.71 0.42 -7.89
CA ASN A 573 16.71 0.47 -6.82
C ASN A 573 16.12 0.70 -5.41
N GLY A 574 14.90 0.18 -5.19
CA GLY A 574 14.24 0.15 -3.89
C GLY A 574 14.30 -1.22 -3.20
N ARG A 575 13.72 -1.33 -2.01
CA ARG A 575 13.46 -2.61 -1.34
C ARG A 575 12.23 -3.25 -1.95
N TYR A 576 11.03 -2.70 -1.72
CA TYR A 576 9.82 -3.13 -2.42
C TYR A 576 9.47 -2.13 -3.52
N GLY A 577 9.53 -2.57 -4.78
CA GLY A 577 9.07 -1.78 -5.92
C GLY A 577 7.60 -1.41 -5.76
N LEU A 578 6.76 -2.39 -5.44
CA LEU A 578 5.36 -2.21 -5.01
C LEU A 578 5.03 -3.16 -3.86
N HIS A 579 4.42 -2.66 -2.80
CA HIS A 579 4.04 -3.45 -1.63
C HIS A 579 2.57 -3.24 -1.26
N PHE A 580 1.77 -4.30 -1.35
CA PHE A 580 0.35 -4.32 -1.02
C PHE A 580 0.07 -5.17 0.22
N MET A 581 -0.74 -4.65 1.14
CA MET A 581 -1.28 -5.41 2.26
C MET A 581 -2.75 -5.04 2.46
N TYR A 582 -3.63 -6.05 2.45
CA TYR A 582 -5.08 -5.84 2.60
C TYR A 582 -5.65 -4.87 1.56
N CYS A 583 -5.43 -5.17 0.28
CA CYS A 583 -5.88 -4.37 -0.86
C CYS A 583 -6.65 -5.24 -1.85
N ASP A 584 -7.97 -5.17 -1.82
CA ASP A 584 -8.83 -5.92 -2.73
C ASP A 584 -9.08 -5.14 -4.04
N GLU A 585 -9.45 -5.86 -5.11
CA GLU A 585 -9.84 -5.29 -6.43
C GLU A 585 -8.77 -4.41 -7.10
N THR A 586 -7.49 -4.60 -6.74
CA THR A 586 -6.41 -3.75 -7.25
C THR A 586 -5.84 -4.28 -8.56
N THR A 587 -5.53 -3.35 -9.47
CA THR A 587 -4.92 -3.63 -10.78
C THR A 587 -3.53 -3.01 -10.85
N VAL A 588 -2.55 -3.82 -11.24
CA VAL A 588 -1.15 -3.45 -11.48
C VAL A 588 -0.85 -3.76 -12.95
N GLU A 589 -0.75 -2.72 -13.78
CA GLU A 589 -0.61 -2.87 -15.23
C GLU A 589 0.57 -2.07 -15.80
N ASP A 590 1.32 -2.64 -16.74
CA ASP A 590 2.31 -1.87 -17.53
C ASP A 590 3.38 -1.11 -16.69
N ASN A 591 3.81 -1.67 -15.55
CA ASN A 591 4.84 -1.07 -14.71
C ASN A 591 6.22 -1.69 -14.95
N HIS A 592 7.27 -0.88 -14.80
CA HIS A 592 8.67 -1.27 -14.91
C HIS A 592 9.32 -1.29 -13.52
N LEU A 593 9.54 -2.49 -12.98
CA LEU A 593 10.03 -2.75 -11.63
C LEU A 593 11.42 -3.42 -11.71
N ILE A 594 12.45 -2.59 -11.71
CA ILE A 594 13.81 -2.99 -12.11
C ILE A 594 14.82 -2.78 -10.97
N GLY A 595 15.63 -3.80 -10.67
CA GLY A 595 16.74 -3.66 -9.72
C GLY A 595 16.29 -3.45 -8.27
N ASN A 596 15.06 -3.81 -7.92
CA ASN A 596 14.56 -3.71 -6.54
C ASN A 596 14.92 -4.98 -5.74
N SER A 597 14.81 -4.96 -4.42
CA SER A 597 14.94 -6.23 -3.64
C SER A 597 13.75 -7.16 -3.90
N VAL A 598 12.57 -6.61 -4.18
CA VAL A 598 11.35 -7.29 -4.60
C VAL A 598 10.62 -6.38 -5.59
N GLY A 599 10.20 -6.92 -6.73
CA GLY A 599 9.44 -6.21 -7.75
C GLY A 599 8.06 -5.80 -7.23
N VAL A 600 7.16 -6.75 -7.08
CA VAL A 600 5.87 -6.55 -6.38
C VAL A 600 5.65 -7.62 -5.32
N TYR A 601 5.13 -7.21 -4.15
CA TYR A 601 4.73 -8.11 -3.08
C TYR A 601 3.29 -7.83 -2.65
N LEU A 602 2.41 -8.84 -2.72
CA LEU A 602 1.00 -8.71 -2.36
C LEU A 602 0.64 -9.65 -1.23
N MET A 603 -0.01 -9.11 -0.20
CA MET A 603 -0.35 -9.85 1.02
C MET A 603 -1.82 -9.68 1.43
N TYR A 604 -2.44 -10.75 1.90
CA TYR A 604 -3.76 -10.73 2.55
C TYR A 604 -4.87 -10.06 1.71
N SER A 605 -4.91 -10.34 0.40
CA SER A 605 -5.69 -9.57 -0.58
C SER A 605 -6.45 -10.46 -1.56
N HIS A 606 -7.53 -9.95 -2.16
CA HIS A 606 -8.44 -10.70 -3.03
C HIS A 606 -8.71 -9.99 -4.36
N ARG A 607 -8.85 -10.77 -5.44
CA ARG A 607 -9.23 -10.30 -6.79
C ARG A 607 -8.26 -9.25 -7.35
N LEU A 608 -6.98 -9.60 -7.31
CA LEU A 608 -5.90 -8.78 -7.84
C LEU A 608 -5.64 -9.09 -9.32
N LYS A 609 -5.31 -8.08 -10.12
CA LYS A 609 -4.89 -8.22 -11.53
C LYS A 609 -3.48 -7.67 -11.70
N ILE A 610 -2.59 -8.48 -12.26
CA ILE A 610 -1.20 -8.12 -12.55
C ILE A 610 -0.96 -8.46 -14.02
N HIS A 611 -0.85 -7.45 -14.88
CA HIS A 611 -0.64 -7.72 -16.30
C HIS A 611 0.30 -6.77 -17.03
N LYS A 612 1.04 -7.30 -18.01
CA LYS A 612 1.96 -6.51 -18.85
C LYS A 612 3.07 -5.77 -18.07
N ASN A 613 3.44 -6.24 -16.88
CA ASN A 613 4.50 -5.62 -16.08
C ASN A 613 5.86 -6.26 -16.36
N TRP A 614 6.91 -5.49 -16.10
CA TRP A 614 8.31 -5.86 -16.25
C TRP A 614 8.95 -5.97 -14.87
N PHE A 615 9.41 -7.17 -14.52
CA PHE A 615 10.09 -7.46 -13.26
C PHE A 615 11.50 -7.97 -13.59
N ILE A 616 12.48 -7.08 -13.53
CA ILE A 616 13.84 -7.38 -13.99
C ILE A 616 14.86 -7.15 -12.89
N ASN A 617 15.81 -8.09 -12.76
CA ASN A 617 16.98 -7.95 -11.90
C ASN A 617 16.62 -7.69 -10.42
N ASN A 618 15.49 -8.24 -9.94
CA ASN A 618 15.09 -8.03 -8.55
C ASN A 618 15.82 -9.02 -7.63
N HIS A 619 16.87 -8.54 -6.97
CA HIS A 619 17.72 -9.33 -6.09
C HIS A 619 17.84 -8.68 -4.71
N GLY A 620 17.49 -9.44 -3.68
CA GLY A 620 17.63 -9.08 -2.26
C GLY A 620 17.39 -10.31 -1.40
N ALA A 621 17.24 -10.12 -0.08
CA ALA A 621 16.98 -11.23 0.85
C ALA A 621 15.80 -12.14 0.41
N SER A 622 14.78 -11.56 -0.23
CA SER A 622 13.66 -12.25 -0.89
C SER A 622 13.86 -12.39 -2.41
N GLY A 623 14.10 -11.30 -3.15
CA GLY A 623 14.47 -11.35 -4.58
C GLY A 623 13.35 -11.80 -5.52
N TYR A 624 12.11 -11.43 -5.26
CA TYR A 624 10.96 -11.88 -6.06
C TYR A 624 10.62 -10.89 -7.18
N GLY A 625 10.29 -11.37 -8.37
CA GLY A 625 9.59 -10.58 -9.37
C GLY A 625 8.17 -10.28 -8.89
N VAL A 626 7.38 -11.34 -8.71
CA VAL A 626 6.04 -11.29 -8.10
C VAL A 626 6.01 -12.20 -6.87
N GLY A 627 5.78 -11.64 -5.69
CA GLY A 627 5.54 -12.44 -4.48
C GLY A 627 4.10 -12.31 -3.97
N LEU A 628 3.51 -13.45 -3.60
CA LEU A 628 2.14 -13.59 -3.16
C LEU A 628 2.08 -14.28 -1.80
N LYS A 629 1.40 -13.66 -0.83
CA LYS A 629 1.20 -14.24 0.50
C LYS A 629 -0.24 -14.10 0.98
N ASP A 630 -0.95 -15.22 1.13
CA ASP A 630 -2.38 -15.25 1.48
C ASP A 630 -3.20 -14.39 0.52
N VAL A 631 -3.09 -14.71 -0.78
CA VAL A 631 -3.76 -13.99 -1.86
C VAL A 631 -4.74 -14.92 -2.58
N ARG A 632 -5.96 -14.45 -2.85
CA ARG A 632 -6.99 -15.26 -3.51
C ARG A 632 -7.54 -14.61 -4.77
N GLN A 633 -7.87 -15.44 -5.75
CA GLN A 633 -8.40 -15.01 -7.05
C GLN A 633 -7.50 -14.00 -7.77
N VAL A 634 -6.16 -14.16 -7.65
CA VAL A 634 -5.23 -13.33 -8.41
C VAL A 634 -5.18 -13.75 -9.87
N THR A 635 -5.04 -12.79 -10.77
CA THR A 635 -4.82 -13.01 -12.20
C THR A 635 -3.49 -12.38 -12.59
N VAL A 636 -2.51 -13.20 -12.97
CA VAL A 636 -1.16 -12.77 -13.38
C VAL A 636 -0.97 -13.11 -14.85
N THR A 637 -0.99 -12.13 -15.74
CA THR A 637 -1.01 -12.38 -17.18
C THR A 637 -0.07 -11.51 -18.00
N GLU A 638 0.59 -12.09 -19.00
CA GLU A 638 1.40 -11.32 -19.97
C GLU A 638 2.52 -10.47 -19.33
N ASN A 639 3.05 -10.89 -18.16
CA ASN A 639 4.16 -10.20 -17.53
C ASN A 639 5.50 -10.77 -18.00
N PHE A 640 6.54 -9.94 -17.98
CA PHE A 640 7.92 -10.32 -18.22
C PHE A 640 8.70 -10.33 -16.90
N MET A 641 9.25 -11.48 -16.53
CA MET A 641 9.98 -11.70 -15.29
C MET A 641 11.35 -12.28 -15.59
N ALA A 642 12.38 -11.45 -15.55
CA ALA A 642 13.73 -11.84 -15.96
C ALA A 642 14.81 -11.59 -14.91
N SER A 643 15.72 -12.56 -14.76
CA SER A 643 16.88 -12.44 -13.86
C SER A 643 16.51 -11.98 -12.46
N ASN A 644 15.45 -12.53 -11.88
CA ASN A 644 15.15 -12.37 -10.46
C ASN A 644 15.65 -13.61 -9.72
N ARG A 645 15.74 -13.55 -8.39
CA ARG A 645 15.97 -14.78 -7.61
C ARG A 645 14.78 -15.74 -7.73
N SER A 646 13.56 -15.22 -7.63
CA SER A 646 12.35 -15.97 -7.98
C SER A 646 11.52 -15.16 -8.95
N GLY A 647 11.12 -15.71 -10.10
CA GLY A 647 10.18 -15.04 -11.00
C GLY A 647 8.86 -14.80 -10.27
N ILE A 648 8.25 -15.90 -9.80
CA ILE A 648 7.04 -15.89 -8.97
C ILE A 648 7.31 -16.63 -7.66
N PHE A 649 6.89 -16.08 -6.52
CA PHE A 649 6.88 -16.73 -5.21
C PHE A 649 5.46 -16.80 -4.65
N MET A 650 5.05 -17.95 -4.13
CA MET A 650 3.67 -18.20 -3.69
C MET A 650 3.55 -18.89 -2.33
N ASP A 651 2.99 -18.18 -1.36
CA ASP A 651 2.61 -18.70 -0.03
C ASP A 651 1.10 -18.53 0.20
N TYR A 652 0.37 -19.64 0.38
CA TYR A 652 -1.09 -19.62 0.58
C TYR A 652 -1.85 -18.84 -0.53
N ALA A 653 -1.40 -18.96 -1.78
CA ALA A 653 -1.97 -18.21 -2.90
C ALA A 653 -2.84 -19.07 -3.83
N SER A 654 -3.90 -18.47 -4.38
CA SER A 654 -4.81 -19.08 -5.37
C SER A 654 -5.16 -18.11 -6.50
N GLY A 655 -5.06 -18.56 -7.76
CA GLY A 655 -5.30 -17.69 -8.92
C GLY A 655 -5.05 -18.33 -10.29
N GLN A 656 -4.95 -17.48 -11.32
CA GLN A 656 -4.61 -17.86 -12.69
C GLN A 656 -3.35 -17.13 -13.13
N PHE A 657 -2.45 -17.86 -13.77
CA PHE A 657 -1.15 -17.41 -14.27
C PHE A 657 -1.08 -17.78 -15.74
N ARG A 658 -1.16 -16.80 -16.65
CA ARG A 658 -1.29 -17.08 -18.08
C ARG A 658 -0.41 -16.21 -18.97
N LYS A 659 0.27 -16.81 -19.97
CA LYS A 659 1.08 -16.07 -20.95
C LYS A 659 2.20 -15.22 -20.34
N ASN A 660 2.70 -15.56 -19.16
CA ASN A 660 3.84 -14.86 -18.60
C ASN A 660 5.14 -15.42 -19.20
N LEU A 661 6.11 -14.54 -19.45
CA LEU A 661 7.48 -14.91 -19.81
C LEU A 661 8.34 -14.86 -18.55
N ILE A 662 8.82 -16.01 -18.10
CA ILE A 662 9.61 -16.19 -16.88
C ILE A 662 10.97 -16.75 -17.28
N ALA A 663 11.98 -15.88 -17.38
CA ALA A 663 13.25 -16.24 -17.99
C ALA A 663 14.48 -15.94 -17.10
N PHE A 664 15.49 -16.79 -17.13
CA PHE A 664 16.81 -16.53 -16.52
C PHE A 664 16.79 -16.25 -15.01
N ASN A 665 15.74 -16.66 -14.30
CA ASN A 665 15.65 -16.51 -12.85
C ASN A 665 16.41 -17.65 -12.16
N ASP A 666 16.82 -17.48 -10.90
CA ASP A 666 17.38 -18.61 -10.14
C ASP A 666 16.29 -19.70 -9.99
N THR A 667 15.08 -19.28 -9.64
CA THR A 667 13.87 -20.12 -9.69
C THR A 667 12.80 -19.43 -10.53
N GLY A 668 12.20 -20.11 -11.50
CA GLY A 668 11.09 -19.56 -12.29
C GLY A 668 9.86 -19.34 -11.41
N ILE A 669 9.31 -20.41 -10.83
CA ILE A 669 8.17 -20.36 -9.90
C ILE A 669 8.49 -21.15 -8.62
N ALA A 670 8.49 -20.48 -7.48
CA ALA A 670 8.61 -21.09 -6.17
C ALA A 670 7.24 -21.08 -5.46
N LEU A 671 6.78 -22.24 -4.97
CA LEU A 671 5.51 -22.33 -4.24
C LEU A 671 5.59 -23.21 -2.99
N LEU A 672 4.90 -22.80 -1.93
CA LEU A 672 4.69 -23.62 -0.75
C LEU A 672 3.53 -24.61 -0.98
N PRO A 673 3.52 -25.80 -0.34
CA PRO A 673 2.42 -26.77 -0.42
C PRO A 673 1.03 -26.26 -0.01
N SER A 674 0.98 -25.08 0.63
CA SER A 674 -0.24 -24.34 0.99
C SER A 674 -0.92 -23.70 -0.22
N SER A 675 -0.18 -23.37 -1.28
CA SER A 675 -0.68 -22.71 -2.50
C SER A 675 -1.32 -23.74 -3.44
N ARG A 676 -2.66 -23.80 -3.42
CA ARG A 676 -3.47 -24.80 -4.15
C ARG A 676 -4.53 -24.12 -5.02
N LYS A 677 -5.11 -24.88 -5.97
CA LYS A 677 -6.17 -24.41 -6.89
C LYS A 677 -5.71 -23.31 -7.85
N ASN A 678 -4.42 -23.31 -8.19
CA ASN A 678 -3.85 -22.42 -9.18
C ASN A 678 -3.94 -23.01 -10.59
N LYS A 679 -4.03 -22.16 -11.60
CA LYS A 679 -3.95 -22.55 -13.01
C LYS A 679 -2.77 -21.85 -13.67
N PHE A 680 -1.79 -22.61 -14.13
CA PHE A 680 -0.63 -22.12 -14.89
C PHE A 680 -0.80 -22.52 -16.35
N LEU A 681 -1.21 -21.55 -17.17
CA LEU A 681 -1.69 -21.78 -18.52
C LEU A 681 -0.84 -21.03 -19.55
N SER A 682 -0.18 -21.73 -20.47
CA SER A 682 0.53 -21.07 -21.57
C SER A 682 1.58 -20.05 -21.15
N ASN A 683 2.29 -20.28 -20.05
CA ASN A 683 3.46 -19.49 -19.68
C ASN A 683 4.71 -20.02 -20.39
N SER A 684 5.72 -19.18 -20.52
CA SER A 684 7.02 -19.55 -21.10
C SER A 684 8.08 -19.51 -20.01
N LEU A 685 8.60 -20.68 -19.63
CA LEU A 685 9.65 -20.83 -18.63
C LEU A 685 10.97 -21.14 -19.35
N ILE A 686 11.88 -20.16 -19.37
CA ILE A 686 13.08 -20.21 -20.23
C ILE A 686 14.35 -20.04 -19.39
N ASP A 687 15.18 -21.08 -19.37
CA ASP A 687 16.53 -21.08 -18.79
C ASP A 687 16.60 -20.52 -17.37
N ASN A 688 15.57 -20.77 -16.58
CA ASN A 688 15.65 -20.59 -15.15
C ASN A 688 16.57 -21.69 -14.60
N HIS A 689 17.42 -21.38 -13.61
CA HIS A 689 18.30 -22.39 -13.02
C HIS A 689 17.49 -23.57 -12.44
N GLN A 690 16.32 -23.26 -11.88
CA GLN A 690 15.25 -24.21 -11.61
C GLN A 690 13.93 -23.66 -12.17
N GLN A 691 13.23 -24.43 -13.02
CA GLN A 691 11.95 -23.97 -13.59
C GLN A 691 10.87 -23.78 -12.51
N VAL A 692 10.64 -24.82 -11.69
CA VAL A 692 9.64 -24.81 -10.61
C VAL A 692 10.19 -25.52 -9.38
N THR A 693 9.92 -24.95 -8.20
CA THR A 693 10.30 -25.51 -6.90
C THR A 693 9.10 -25.55 -5.96
N VAL A 694 8.97 -26.64 -5.21
CA VAL A 694 8.04 -26.74 -4.08
C VAL A 694 8.82 -26.68 -2.78
N GLU A 695 8.62 -25.64 -1.99
CA GLU A 695 9.35 -25.45 -0.73
C GLU A 695 8.65 -26.22 0.41
N GLY A 696 9.17 -27.41 0.74
CA GLY A 696 8.68 -28.27 1.82
C GLY A 696 8.23 -29.65 1.34
N GLN A 697 7.74 -30.51 2.25
CA GLN A 697 7.22 -31.83 1.88
C GLN A 697 5.87 -31.69 1.16
N GLY A 698 5.87 -31.83 -0.17
CA GLY A 698 4.65 -31.73 -0.99
C GLY A 698 4.89 -31.90 -2.49
N SER A 699 3.80 -31.89 -3.26
CA SER A 699 3.81 -31.87 -4.73
C SER A 699 3.13 -30.59 -5.22
N SER A 700 3.61 -30.03 -6.33
CA SER A 700 2.97 -28.88 -6.97
C SER A 700 1.63 -29.28 -7.62
N ASN A 701 1.45 -30.57 -7.93
CA ASN A 701 0.20 -31.15 -8.45
C ASN A 701 -0.89 -31.31 -7.38
N ASN A 702 -0.71 -30.83 -6.14
CA ASN A 702 -1.71 -30.89 -5.05
C ASN A 702 -2.90 -29.94 -5.27
N GLY A 703 -3.59 -30.06 -6.40
CA GLY A 703 -4.74 -29.26 -6.80
C GLY A 703 -4.40 -28.05 -7.66
N ASN A 704 -3.16 -27.91 -8.16
CA ASN A 704 -2.83 -26.93 -9.19
C ASN A 704 -2.84 -27.59 -10.58
N LEU A 705 -3.25 -26.84 -11.59
CA LEU A 705 -3.30 -27.25 -13.00
C LEU A 705 -2.15 -26.60 -13.75
N TRP A 706 -1.41 -27.41 -14.51
CA TRP A 706 -0.37 -26.98 -15.44
C TRP A 706 -0.77 -27.48 -16.83
N GLU A 707 -0.92 -26.56 -17.78
CA GLU A 707 -1.40 -26.89 -19.12
C GLU A 707 -0.86 -25.89 -20.15
N GLY A 708 -0.32 -26.40 -21.26
CA GLY A 708 0.02 -25.55 -22.39
C GLY A 708 1.26 -24.70 -22.19
N ASN A 709 2.09 -24.93 -21.15
CA ASN A 709 3.26 -24.10 -20.88
C ASN A 709 4.46 -24.54 -21.74
N TYR A 710 5.32 -23.60 -22.12
CA TYR A 710 6.61 -23.87 -22.73
C TYR A 710 7.69 -24.02 -21.66
N TRP A 711 8.56 -25.00 -21.83
CA TRP A 711 9.63 -25.35 -20.89
C TRP A 711 10.94 -25.51 -21.68
N SER A 712 11.96 -24.71 -21.41
CA SER A 712 13.21 -24.79 -22.18
C SER A 712 14.00 -26.09 -21.97
N ASP A 713 13.66 -26.88 -20.94
CA ASP A 713 14.22 -28.20 -20.64
C ASP A 713 13.30 -29.36 -21.05
N TYR A 714 12.21 -29.09 -21.79
CA TYR A 714 11.38 -30.14 -22.38
C TYR A 714 11.97 -30.67 -23.68
N ASN A 715 12.19 -31.99 -23.74
CA ASN A 715 12.78 -32.70 -24.88
C ASN A 715 11.77 -33.63 -25.59
N GLY A 716 10.47 -33.35 -25.49
CA GLY A 716 9.46 -34.16 -26.18
C GLY A 716 9.35 -33.83 -27.67
N TYR A 717 8.44 -34.54 -28.34
CA TYR A 717 8.20 -34.42 -29.77
C TYR A 717 6.76 -34.01 -30.02
N ASP A 718 6.54 -33.38 -31.17
CA ASP A 718 5.25 -33.00 -31.71
C ASP A 718 5.12 -33.67 -33.08
N LEU A 719 4.53 -34.86 -33.11
CA LEU A 719 4.43 -35.70 -34.30
C LEU A 719 3.27 -35.28 -35.21
N ASP A 720 2.22 -34.69 -34.65
CA ASP A 720 1.06 -34.20 -35.41
C ASP A 720 1.15 -32.72 -35.82
N ASN A 721 2.21 -32.04 -35.38
CA ASN A 721 2.61 -30.67 -35.71
C ASN A 721 1.53 -29.65 -35.32
N ASP A 722 0.87 -29.87 -34.18
CA ASP A 722 -0.14 -28.97 -33.62
C ASP A 722 0.46 -27.85 -32.72
N GLY A 723 1.77 -27.90 -32.48
CA GLY A 723 2.53 -26.97 -31.65
C GLY A 723 2.57 -27.35 -30.17
N LEU A 724 1.99 -28.48 -29.79
CA LEU A 724 2.02 -29.08 -28.46
C LEU A 724 2.81 -30.40 -28.50
N GLY A 725 3.47 -30.71 -27.40
CA GLY A 725 4.19 -31.97 -27.27
C GLY A 725 3.24 -33.14 -26.99
N ASP A 726 3.43 -34.24 -27.70
CA ASP A 726 2.66 -35.49 -27.55
C ASP A 726 2.86 -36.16 -26.18
N PHE A 727 3.96 -35.84 -25.50
CA PHE A 727 4.31 -36.40 -24.19
C PHE A 727 4.18 -35.35 -23.09
N PRO A 728 3.65 -35.71 -21.91
CA PRO A 728 3.54 -34.76 -20.81
C PRO A 728 4.93 -34.33 -20.33
N TYR A 729 5.11 -33.04 -20.05
CA TYR A 729 6.29 -32.55 -19.33
C TYR A 729 6.15 -32.94 -17.86
N GLN A 730 7.22 -33.52 -17.31
CA GLN A 730 7.27 -33.95 -15.91
C GLN A 730 8.54 -33.43 -15.25
N SER A 731 8.39 -32.66 -14.18
CA SER A 731 9.52 -32.24 -13.36
C SER A 731 10.00 -33.42 -12.50
N ILE A 732 10.99 -34.16 -13.01
CA ILE A 732 11.56 -35.35 -12.38
C ILE A 732 13.06 -35.15 -12.22
N ARG A 733 13.51 -35.02 -10.96
CA ARG A 733 14.93 -35.11 -10.61
C ARG A 733 15.07 -36.13 -9.48
N LEU A 734 15.49 -37.35 -9.84
CA LEU A 734 15.66 -38.47 -8.92
C LEU A 734 16.61 -38.10 -7.79
N PHE A 735 17.66 -37.34 -8.12
CA PHE A 735 18.61 -36.88 -7.13
C PHE A 735 18.01 -35.94 -6.08
N GLU A 736 17.05 -35.09 -6.45
CA GLU A 736 16.40 -34.18 -5.49
C GLU A 736 15.57 -34.94 -4.45
N LYS A 737 14.87 -36.00 -4.85
CA LYS A 737 14.16 -36.87 -3.90
C LYS A 737 15.11 -37.58 -2.95
N LEU A 738 16.25 -38.04 -3.46
CA LEU A 738 17.28 -38.69 -2.65
C LEU A 738 17.89 -37.71 -1.65
N VAL A 739 18.17 -36.48 -2.07
CA VAL A 739 18.65 -35.39 -1.21
C VAL A 739 17.67 -35.04 -0.09
N GLU A 740 16.37 -35.16 -0.31
CA GLU A 740 15.38 -34.92 0.74
C GLU A 740 15.28 -36.04 1.77
N GLN A 741 15.41 -37.29 1.32
CA GLN A 741 15.43 -38.46 2.21
C GLN A 741 16.76 -38.57 2.96
N HIS A 742 17.83 -38.11 2.32
CA HIS A 742 19.20 -38.19 2.77
C HIS A 742 19.89 -36.83 2.53
N PRO A 743 19.71 -35.85 3.44
CA PRO A 743 20.32 -34.52 3.32
C PRO A 743 21.84 -34.54 3.13
N GLU A 744 22.52 -35.59 3.60
CA GLU A 744 23.93 -35.90 3.36
C GLU A 744 24.28 -36.03 1.87
N LEU A 745 23.32 -36.40 1.03
CA LEU A 745 23.51 -36.49 -0.41
C LEU A 745 23.63 -35.13 -1.07
N ARG A 746 23.29 -34.01 -0.40
CA ARG A 746 23.53 -32.66 -0.95
C ARG A 746 24.97 -32.44 -1.39
N LEU A 747 25.93 -33.15 -0.78
CA LEU A 747 27.33 -33.14 -1.16
C LEU A 747 27.57 -33.55 -2.63
N PHE A 748 26.72 -34.41 -3.17
CA PHE A 748 26.81 -34.90 -4.54
C PHE A 748 26.09 -34.01 -5.55
N LYS A 749 25.43 -32.92 -5.12
CA LYS A 749 24.68 -32.01 -5.99
C LYS A 749 25.62 -31.46 -7.06
N HIS A 750 25.26 -31.63 -8.33
CA HIS A 750 26.05 -31.30 -9.52
C HIS A 750 27.27 -32.20 -9.80
N SER A 751 27.36 -33.39 -9.18
CA SER A 751 28.37 -34.37 -9.57
C SER A 751 28.01 -35.06 -10.90
N PRO A 752 28.98 -35.59 -11.65
CA PRO A 752 28.69 -36.40 -12.85
C PRO A 752 27.76 -37.58 -12.54
N SER A 753 27.86 -38.14 -11.32
CA SER A 753 26.99 -39.20 -10.84
C SER A 753 25.54 -38.76 -10.75
N THR A 754 25.25 -37.51 -10.36
CA THR A 754 23.87 -37.02 -10.30
C THR A 754 23.28 -36.76 -11.67
N GLN A 755 24.07 -36.24 -12.61
CA GLN A 755 23.64 -36.10 -14.00
C GLN A 755 23.34 -37.48 -14.62
N THR A 756 24.19 -38.48 -14.32
CA THR A 756 23.99 -39.86 -14.76
C THR A 756 22.76 -40.49 -14.11
N LEU A 757 22.52 -40.22 -12.82
CA LEU A 757 21.37 -40.74 -12.08
C LEU A 757 20.05 -40.12 -12.58
N ASP A 758 20.05 -38.81 -12.83
CA ASP A 758 18.90 -38.12 -13.39
C ASP A 758 18.67 -38.61 -14.84
N PHE A 759 19.70 -38.73 -15.68
CA PHE A 759 19.60 -39.32 -17.02
C PHE A 759 19.06 -40.75 -17.00
N ALA A 760 19.55 -41.61 -16.10
CA ALA A 760 19.05 -42.98 -15.93
C ALA A 760 17.58 -43.01 -15.49
N SER A 761 17.14 -42.05 -14.68
CA SER A 761 15.74 -41.92 -14.27
C SER A 761 14.80 -41.49 -15.40
N HIS A 762 15.33 -40.82 -16.43
CA HIS A 762 14.60 -40.52 -17.66
C HIS A 762 14.48 -41.73 -18.60
N LEU A 763 15.50 -42.61 -18.62
CA LEU A 763 15.50 -43.79 -19.50
C LEU A 763 14.71 -44.97 -18.92
N PHE A 764 14.66 -45.11 -17.60
CA PHE A 764 14.11 -46.28 -16.91
C PHE A 764 13.00 -45.89 -15.92
N PRO A 765 11.72 -46.07 -16.26
CA PRO A 765 10.57 -45.67 -15.44
C PRO A 765 10.56 -46.27 -14.02
N ILE A 766 11.24 -47.40 -13.79
CA ILE A 766 11.33 -48.05 -12.48
C ILE A 766 12.11 -47.23 -11.45
N PHE A 767 13.01 -46.36 -11.91
CA PHE A 767 13.80 -45.47 -11.05
C PHE A 767 13.23 -44.04 -11.00
N ALA A 768 12.22 -43.72 -11.81
CA ALA A 768 11.64 -42.39 -11.85
C ALA A 768 10.83 -42.10 -10.55
N PRO A 769 11.17 -41.07 -9.76
CA PRO A 769 10.34 -40.65 -8.65
C PRO A 769 8.97 -40.17 -9.15
N ARG A 770 7.95 -40.17 -8.29
CA ARG A 770 6.65 -39.57 -8.62
C ARG A 770 6.87 -38.11 -9.05
N PRO A 771 6.32 -37.68 -10.20
CA PRO A 771 6.52 -36.33 -10.70
C PRO A 771 5.92 -35.30 -9.75
N ARG A 772 6.68 -34.24 -9.47
CA ARG A 772 6.23 -33.13 -8.60
C ARG A 772 5.29 -32.18 -9.32
N LEU A 773 5.40 -32.15 -10.64
CA LEU A 773 4.66 -31.31 -11.56
C LEU A 773 4.45 -32.10 -12.84
N THR A 774 3.27 -31.99 -13.42
CA THR A 774 2.96 -32.58 -14.72
C THR A 774 2.17 -31.59 -15.54
N ASP A 775 2.70 -31.21 -16.70
CA ASP A 775 1.98 -30.47 -17.73
C ASP A 775 1.63 -31.47 -18.84
N PHE A 776 0.34 -31.66 -19.10
CA PHE A 776 -0.13 -32.69 -20.02
C PHE A 776 0.01 -32.32 -21.49
N SER A 777 0.14 -31.04 -21.80
CA SER A 777 0.21 -30.52 -23.16
C SER A 777 1.26 -29.41 -23.23
N PRO A 778 2.54 -29.71 -23.00
CA PRO A 778 3.58 -28.68 -23.05
C PRO A 778 3.67 -28.09 -24.46
N ARG A 779 3.99 -26.81 -24.58
CA ARG A 779 4.19 -26.16 -25.89
C ARG A 779 5.57 -26.44 -26.45
N MET A 780 5.67 -26.56 -27.77
CA MET A 780 6.94 -26.70 -28.49
C MET A 780 7.66 -25.38 -28.72
N THR A 781 6.93 -24.26 -28.72
CA THR A 781 7.50 -22.92 -28.94
C THR A 781 7.13 -21.97 -27.80
N PRO A 782 8.03 -21.08 -27.39
CA PRO A 782 7.72 -20.09 -26.37
C PRO A 782 6.68 -19.09 -26.86
N LEU A 783 5.83 -18.64 -25.94
CA LEU A 783 4.99 -17.46 -26.11
C LEU A 783 5.68 -16.26 -25.47
N ILE A 784 6.00 -15.27 -26.27
CA ILE A 784 6.56 -14.01 -25.82
C ILE A 784 5.41 -12.99 -25.83
N PRO A 785 5.06 -12.38 -24.68
CA PRO A 785 4.01 -11.37 -24.65
C PRO A 785 4.42 -10.18 -25.54
N ALA A 786 3.45 -9.58 -26.24
CA ALA A 786 3.71 -8.38 -27.04
C ALA A 786 4.19 -7.25 -26.12
N LEU A 787 5.49 -6.96 -26.18
CA LEU A 787 6.14 -5.90 -25.43
C LEU A 787 5.87 -4.56 -26.12
N GLU A 788 4.60 -4.13 -26.13
CA GLU A 788 4.20 -2.84 -26.69
C GLU A 788 4.74 -1.70 -25.83
N ALA A 789 5.24 -0.63 -26.47
CA ALA A 789 5.61 0.60 -25.79
C ALA A 789 4.37 1.24 -25.14
N PRO A 790 4.48 1.87 -23.95
CA PRO A 790 3.34 2.47 -23.28
C PRO A 790 2.66 3.48 -24.20
N SER A 791 1.42 3.18 -24.61
CA SER A 791 0.59 4.18 -25.27
C SER A 791 0.31 5.26 -24.23
N ARG A 792 0.79 6.49 -24.44
CA ARG A 792 0.31 7.64 -23.69
C ARG A 792 -1.20 7.65 -23.81
N GLY A 793 -1.90 7.21 -22.77
CA GLY A 793 -3.34 7.33 -22.69
C GLY A 793 -3.67 8.80 -22.82
N LEU A 794 -4.20 9.21 -23.97
CA LEU A 794 -4.79 10.53 -24.13
C LEU A 794 -5.84 10.65 -23.03
N SER A 795 -5.53 11.46 -22.01
CA SER A 795 -6.45 11.70 -20.90
C SER A 795 -7.81 12.10 -21.47
N GLY A 796 -8.88 11.53 -20.93
CA GLY A 796 -10.27 11.69 -21.37
C GLY A 796 -10.85 13.09 -21.15
N THR A 797 -10.09 14.14 -21.46
CA THR A 797 -10.53 15.54 -21.49
C THR A 797 -10.89 16.03 -22.90
N TRP A 798 -10.68 15.22 -23.95
CA TRP A 798 -10.92 15.62 -25.34
C TRP A 798 -12.28 15.23 -25.94
N ILE A 799 -13.15 14.52 -25.21
CA ILE A 799 -14.48 14.14 -25.73
C ILE A 799 -15.55 15.23 -25.45
N LEU A 800 -15.27 16.18 -24.55
CA LEU A 800 -16.15 17.34 -24.30
C LEU A 800 -15.74 18.58 -25.11
N SER A 801 -14.50 18.64 -25.62
CA SER A 801 -14.03 19.74 -26.46
C SER A 801 -14.40 19.55 -27.94
N SER A 802 -14.64 18.33 -28.42
CA SER A 802 -15.09 18.08 -29.81
C SER A 802 -16.50 18.62 -30.08
N THR A 803 -17.42 18.54 -29.12
CA THR A 803 -18.78 19.08 -29.25
C THR A 803 -18.78 20.61 -29.17
N GLY A 804 -17.90 21.17 -28.33
CA GLY A 804 -17.67 22.61 -28.22
C GLY A 804 -17.00 23.21 -29.45
N LEU A 805 -16.04 22.50 -30.06
CA LEU A 805 -15.35 22.92 -31.29
C LEU A 805 -16.27 22.85 -32.51
N ILE A 806 -17.21 21.91 -32.58
CA ILE A 806 -18.25 21.87 -33.63
C ILE A 806 -19.24 23.04 -33.46
N LEU A 807 -19.62 23.38 -32.23
CA LEU A 807 -20.49 24.52 -31.95
C LEU A 807 -19.77 25.88 -32.13
N PHE A 808 -18.49 25.96 -31.82
CA PHE A 808 -17.64 27.14 -32.02
C PHE A 808 -17.27 27.34 -33.50
N SER A 809 -17.07 26.25 -34.26
CA SER A 809 -16.91 26.32 -35.72
C SER A 809 -18.22 26.69 -36.43
N LEU A 810 -19.38 26.23 -35.94
CA LEU A 810 -20.69 26.72 -36.41
C LEU A 810 -20.96 28.19 -36.05
N TRP A 811 -20.33 28.71 -35.00
CA TRP A 811 -20.39 30.13 -34.61
C TRP A 811 -19.42 31.00 -35.42
N LEU A 812 -18.20 30.51 -35.69
CA LEU A 812 -17.17 31.19 -36.50
C LEU A 812 -17.56 31.37 -37.97
N VAL A 813 -18.43 30.51 -38.52
CA VAL A 813 -18.97 30.67 -39.88
C VAL A 813 -19.89 31.91 -40.00
N LYS A 814 -20.25 32.59 -38.89
CA LYS A 814 -21.16 33.75 -38.89
C LYS A 814 -20.53 35.10 -38.56
N SER A 815 -19.23 35.20 -38.27
CA SER A 815 -18.58 36.48 -37.94
C SER A 815 -17.54 36.88 -39.00
N GLN A 816 -17.78 38.00 -39.68
CA GLN A 816 -17.11 38.44 -40.90
C GLN A 816 -15.75 39.14 -40.69
N GLU A 817 -14.99 38.80 -39.65
CA GLU A 817 -13.72 39.48 -39.35
C GLU A 817 -12.63 38.47 -38.97
N PHE A 818 -12.08 37.78 -39.97
CA PHE A 818 -10.93 36.89 -39.76
C PHE A 818 -10.05 36.81 -41.02
N SER A 819 -9.60 37.96 -41.53
CA SER A 819 -8.68 38.02 -42.69
C SER A 819 -7.35 38.75 -42.44
N SER A 820 -7.10 39.26 -41.23
CA SER A 820 -5.89 40.05 -40.93
C SER A 820 -4.83 39.32 -40.09
N PHE A 821 -5.12 38.16 -39.51
CA PHE A 821 -4.18 37.51 -38.57
C PHE A 821 -3.23 36.47 -39.21
N PHE A 822 -3.54 35.96 -40.41
CA PHE A 822 -2.74 34.88 -41.04
C PHE A 822 -1.61 35.36 -41.96
N ARG A 823 -1.36 36.67 -42.06
CA ARG A 823 -0.33 37.23 -42.96
C ARG A 823 1.06 37.42 -42.32
N GLU A 824 1.23 37.16 -41.02
CA GLU A 824 2.51 37.38 -40.33
C GLU A 824 3.24 36.11 -39.85
N VAL A 825 2.71 34.91 -40.06
CA VAL A 825 3.33 33.66 -39.57
C VAL A 825 3.87 32.76 -40.69
N CYS A 826 3.93 33.24 -41.93
CA CYS A 826 4.45 32.47 -43.08
C CYS A 826 5.60 33.16 -43.84
N LEU A 827 6.47 33.85 -43.13
CA LEU A 827 7.77 34.29 -43.64
C LEU A 827 8.81 34.03 -42.56
N PHE A 828 9.49 32.89 -42.62
CA PHE A 828 10.93 32.71 -42.34
C PHE A 828 11.26 31.21 -42.39
N SER A 829 11.38 30.70 -43.61
CA SER A 829 12.18 29.51 -43.92
C SER A 829 12.75 29.69 -45.31
N ASN A 830 14.01 30.14 -45.39
CA ASN A 830 15.01 29.60 -46.32
C ASN A 830 16.36 30.32 -46.26
N ASN A 831 17.40 29.52 -46.56
CA ASN A 831 18.80 29.83 -46.86
C ASN A 831 19.72 30.04 -45.64
N GLY A 832 20.92 29.46 -45.54
CA GLY A 832 21.70 28.67 -46.50
C GLY A 832 23.04 28.23 -45.87
N SER A 833 23.76 27.41 -46.63
CA SER A 833 25.09 26.80 -46.42
C SER A 833 26.27 27.77 -46.18
N GLY A 834 27.32 27.29 -45.50
CA GLY A 834 28.71 27.81 -45.67
C GLY A 834 29.69 27.63 -44.49
N THR A 835 30.55 26.61 -44.57
CA THR A 835 32.02 26.49 -44.28
C THR A 835 32.80 27.28 -43.19
N GLN A 836 33.81 26.56 -42.64
CA GLN A 836 35.07 26.96 -41.92
C GLN A 836 34.94 27.36 -40.43
N GLU A 837 35.84 27.04 -39.48
CA GLU A 837 37.23 26.54 -39.45
C GLU A 837 37.57 26.03 -38.02
N GLU A 838 38.64 25.22 -37.87
CA GLU A 838 39.22 24.75 -36.59
C GLU A 838 39.81 25.89 -35.71
N PRO A 839 40.15 25.60 -34.43
CA PRO A 839 41.58 25.39 -34.17
C PRO A 839 41.93 24.23 -33.21
N ASN A 840 43.00 23.55 -33.59
CA ASN A 840 43.89 22.67 -32.83
C ASN A 840 44.14 23.04 -31.36
N LYS A 841 44.28 22.00 -30.52
CA LYS A 841 45.37 21.88 -29.52
C LYS A 841 45.61 20.43 -29.07
N THR A 842 46.53 19.80 -29.80
CA THR A 842 47.70 19.02 -29.33
C THR A 842 47.55 17.94 -28.26
N CYS A 843 47.75 16.71 -28.74
CA CYS A 843 48.24 15.54 -28.01
C CYS A 843 49.67 15.78 -27.46
N LEU A 844 49.91 15.30 -26.25
CA LEU A 844 51.25 14.98 -25.75
C LEU A 844 51.29 13.47 -25.53
N GLY A 845 51.99 12.78 -26.44
CA GLY A 845 52.43 11.42 -26.23
C GLY A 845 53.70 11.42 -25.38
N THR A 846 53.83 10.39 -24.55
CA THR A 846 55.12 9.93 -24.04
C THR A 846 55.24 8.44 -24.29
N ASN A 847 56.02 8.12 -25.33
CA ASN A 847 56.70 6.83 -25.45
C ASN A 847 57.74 6.72 -24.33
N GLY A 848 57.83 5.55 -23.69
CA GLY A 848 58.76 5.34 -22.59
C GLY A 848 58.89 3.87 -22.21
N SER A 849 59.60 3.12 -23.06
CA SER A 849 60.45 1.97 -22.74
C SER A 849 59.87 0.75 -22.02
N ASN A 850 59.86 -0.36 -22.76
CA ASN A 850 60.15 -1.70 -22.25
C ASN A 850 61.37 -1.66 -21.33
N SER A 851 61.15 -1.92 -20.04
CA SER A 851 62.18 -2.39 -19.13
C SER A 851 61.66 -3.63 -18.42
N THR A 852 62.21 -4.76 -18.84
CA THR A 852 62.17 -6.04 -18.15
C THR A 852 62.76 -5.87 -16.76
N LEU A 853 61.94 -5.49 -15.79
CA LEU A 853 62.30 -5.59 -14.38
C LEU A 853 61.87 -6.98 -13.92
N GLN A 854 62.80 -7.92 -14.05
CA GLN A 854 62.86 -9.07 -13.14
C GLN A 854 62.98 -8.53 -11.72
N SER A 855 61.85 -8.22 -11.09
CA SER A 855 61.80 -8.18 -9.62
C SER A 855 61.81 -9.64 -9.18
N THR A 856 62.87 -10.04 -8.49
CA THR A 856 62.92 -11.29 -7.72
C THR A 856 61.76 -11.27 -6.72
N SER A 857 60.61 -11.80 -7.12
CA SER A 857 59.41 -11.88 -6.29
C SER A 857 59.65 -12.96 -5.26
N GLN A 858 59.74 -12.57 -3.99
CA GLN A 858 59.90 -13.52 -2.89
C GLN A 858 58.58 -14.30 -2.74
N SER A 859 58.55 -15.53 -3.23
CA SER A 859 57.39 -16.44 -3.13
C SER A 859 57.06 -16.69 -1.65
N VAL A 860 55.83 -16.37 -1.24
CA VAL A 860 55.34 -16.57 0.13
C VAL A 860 54.82 -17.98 0.34
N ILE A 861 54.25 -18.61 -0.69
CA ILE A 861 53.89 -20.03 -0.71
C ILE A 861 54.60 -20.66 -1.90
N SER A 862 55.30 -21.77 -1.70
CA SER A 862 55.84 -22.59 -2.80
C SER A 862 55.41 -24.04 -2.60
N VAL A 863 54.81 -24.61 -3.63
CA VAL A 863 54.30 -25.98 -3.68
C VAL A 863 54.97 -26.67 -4.86
N SER A 864 55.70 -27.75 -4.59
CA SER A 864 56.44 -28.53 -5.60
C SER A 864 56.13 -30.01 -5.50
N ASN A 865 55.78 -30.64 -6.62
CA ASN A 865 55.44 -32.05 -6.77
C ASN A 865 54.39 -32.54 -5.76
N LEU A 866 53.40 -31.70 -5.41
CA LEU A 866 52.40 -32.06 -4.42
C LEU A 866 51.53 -33.22 -4.92
N THR A 867 51.66 -34.36 -4.25
CA THR A 867 50.87 -35.56 -4.52
C THR A 867 50.22 -36.07 -3.24
N LYS A 868 48.91 -36.39 -3.32
CA LYS A 868 48.12 -36.88 -2.19
C LYS A 868 47.31 -38.12 -2.55
N HIS A 869 47.62 -39.21 -1.84
CA HIS A 869 46.87 -40.47 -1.88
C HIS A 869 45.89 -40.60 -0.71
N PHE A 870 44.69 -41.12 -0.99
CA PHE A 870 43.76 -41.69 -0.03
C PHE A 870 43.49 -43.15 -0.41
N GLY A 871 44.25 -44.06 0.20
CA GLY A 871 44.26 -45.47 -0.22
C GLY A 871 44.68 -45.60 -1.69
N LYS A 872 43.81 -46.15 -2.53
CA LYS A 872 44.06 -46.33 -3.97
C LYS A 872 43.75 -45.07 -4.81
N VAL A 873 43.10 -44.06 -4.26
CA VAL A 873 42.68 -42.86 -4.99
C VAL A 873 43.75 -41.77 -4.88
N ILE A 874 44.21 -41.27 -6.04
CA ILE A 874 45.10 -40.10 -6.12
C ILE A 874 44.21 -38.86 -6.20
N ALA A 875 44.15 -38.08 -5.12
CA ALA A 875 43.27 -36.91 -5.03
C ALA A 875 43.93 -35.62 -5.54
N VAL A 876 45.26 -35.53 -5.45
CA VAL A 876 46.09 -34.50 -6.08
C VAL A 876 47.33 -35.19 -6.62
N GLN A 877 47.73 -34.87 -7.85
CA GLN A 877 48.87 -35.49 -8.52
C GLN A 877 49.76 -34.42 -9.15
N ASN A 878 51.02 -34.36 -8.71
CA ASN A 878 52.07 -33.47 -9.24
C ASN A 878 51.58 -32.02 -9.41
N LEU A 879 51.06 -31.43 -8.34
CA LEU A 879 50.63 -30.04 -8.35
C LEU A 879 51.80 -29.12 -7.99
N ASP A 880 52.17 -28.23 -8.91
CA ASP A 880 53.22 -27.23 -8.73
C ASP A 880 52.63 -25.82 -8.84
N PHE A 881 52.90 -24.94 -7.87
CA PHE A 881 52.62 -23.50 -7.99
C PHE A 881 53.32 -22.68 -6.90
N GLU A 882 53.47 -21.38 -7.16
CA GLU A 882 54.00 -20.41 -6.21
C GLU A 882 53.04 -19.23 -6.07
N VAL A 883 52.99 -18.63 -4.88
CA VAL A 883 52.16 -17.45 -4.59
C VAL A 883 53.07 -16.34 -4.07
N ASN A 884 53.06 -15.20 -4.76
CA ASN A 884 53.86 -14.03 -4.40
C ASN A 884 53.22 -13.24 -3.25
N ARG A 885 54.02 -12.43 -2.56
CA ARG A 885 53.51 -11.58 -1.48
C ARG A 885 52.45 -10.59 -2.01
N GLY A 886 51.29 -10.58 -1.36
CA GLY A 886 50.15 -9.72 -1.72
C GLY A 886 49.33 -10.23 -2.91
N GLU A 887 49.73 -11.37 -3.51
CA GLU A 887 48.98 -11.99 -4.60
C GLU A 887 47.78 -12.77 -4.05
N THR A 888 46.66 -12.71 -4.77
CA THR A 888 45.49 -13.56 -4.55
C THR A 888 45.37 -14.61 -5.65
N ILE A 889 45.54 -15.90 -5.30
CA ILE A 889 45.41 -17.01 -6.25
C ILE A 889 44.14 -17.83 -6.01
N ALA A 890 43.45 -18.19 -7.09
CA ALA A 890 42.29 -19.08 -7.05
C ALA A 890 42.64 -20.48 -7.55
N LEU A 891 42.34 -21.52 -6.76
CA LEU A 891 42.22 -22.88 -7.26
C LEU A 891 40.79 -23.03 -7.81
N TRP A 892 40.64 -23.12 -9.12
CA TRP A 892 39.35 -23.22 -9.80
C TRP A 892 39.17 -24.57 -10.47
N GLY A 893 37.97 -25.12 -10.42
CA GLY A 893 37.64 -26.40 -11.04
C GLY A 893 36.38 -27.01 -10.46
N GLN A 894 35.86 -28.05 -11.09
CA GLN A 894 34.67 -28.76 -10.63
C GLN A 894 34.86 -29.36 -9.22
N ASN A 895 33.76 -29.73 -8.57
CA ASN A 895 33.82 -30.45 -7.30
C ASN A 895 34.52 -31.81 -7.52
N GLY A 896 35.39 -32.19 -6.59
CA GLY A 896 36.24 -33.38 -6.74
C GLY A 896 37.52 -33.16 -7.57
N ALA A 897 37.82 -31.95 -8.05
CA ALA A 897 39.06 -31.67 -8.78
C ALA A 897 40.35 -31.68 -7.94
N GLY A 898 40.26 -31.88 -6.61
CA GLY A 898 41.41 -31.90 -5.70
C GLY A 898 41.70 -30.58 -4.95
N LYS A 899 40.88 -29.53 -5.16
CA LYS A 899 41.08 -28.17 -4.63
C LYS A 899 41.22 -28.12 -3.09
N THR A 900 40.18 -28.56 -2.37
CA THR A 900 40.16 -28.63 -0.90
C THR A 900 41.26 -29.56 -0.36
N THR A 901 41.54 -30.65 -1.07
CA THR A 901 42.63 -31.57 -0.71
C THR A 901 43.99 -30.85 -0.79
N ALA A 902 44.23 -30.07 -1.84
CA ALA A 902 45.44 -29.28 -2.00
C ALA A 902 45.57 -28.23 -0.87
N LEU A 903 44.51 -27.49 -0.53
CA LEU A 903 44.55 -26.54 0.59
C LEU A 903 44.83 -27.24 1.93
N ARG A 904 44.24 -28.41 2.19
CA ARG A 904 44.49 -29.18 3.42
C ARG A 904 45.93 -29.71 3.49
N CYS A 905 46.57 -29.97 2.36
CA CYS A 905 48.01 -30.25 2.30
C CYS A 905 48.84 -28.99 2.61
N VAL A 906 48.48 -27.82 2.05
CA VAL A 906 49.11 -26.52 2.36
C VAL A 906 49.02 -26.18 3.85
N LEU A 907 47.89 -26.48 4.49
CA LEU A 907 47.68 -26.30 5.94
C LEU A 907 48.44 -27.33 6.81
N GLY A 908 49.08 -28.33 6.20
CA GLY A 908 49.72 -29.43 6.91
C GLY A 908 48.74 -30.35 7.68
N ILE A 909 47.45 -30.33 7.31
CA ILE A 909 46.40 -31.18 7.91
C ILE A 909 46.48 -32.60 7.34
N TYR A 910 46.81 -32.72 6.05
CA TYR A 910 47.01 -34.01 5.40
C TYR A 910 48.48 -34.27 5.11
N PRO A 911 48.99 -35.50 5.38
CA PRO A 911 50.32 -35.90 4.92
C PRO A 911 50.32 -35.97 3.40
N PHE A 912 51.40 -35.51 2.79
CA PHE A 912 51.56 -35.40 1.33
C PHE A 912 52.97 -35.83 0.89
N GLU A 913 53.10 -36.13 -0.38
CA GLU A 913 54.37 -36.28 -1.10
C GLU A 913 54.70 -34.97 -1.83
N GLY A 914 56.00 -34.70 -2.04
CA GLY A 914 56.50 -33.42 -2.52
C GLY A 914 56.89 -32.46 -1.40
N GLU A 915 57.04 -31.18 -1.74
CA GLU A 915 57.48 -30.12 -0.84
C GLU A 915 56.50 -28.96 -0.82
N ILE A 916 56.16 -28.47 0.37
CA ILE A 916 55.37 -27.25 0.58
C ILE A 916 56.13 -26.37 1.56
N SER A 917 56.38 -25.13 1.19
CA SER A 917 56.95 -24.12 2.07
C SER A 917 56.10 -22.85 2.14
N ILE A 918 56.01 -22.25 3.32
CA ILE A 918 55.32 -20.97 3.57
C ILE A 918 56.27 -20.04 4.29
N HIS A 919 56.56 -18.88 3.70
CA HIS A 919 57.63 -17.96 4.13
C HIS A 919 58.98 -18.68 4.36
N GLY A 920 59.33 -19.63 3.49
CA GLY A 920 60.57 -20.41 3.58
C GLY A 920 60.56 -21.50 4.66
N LYS A 921 59.47 -21.68 5.40
CA LYS A 921 59.33 -22.75 6.41
C LYS A 921 58.62 -23.96 5.82
N SER A 922 59.13 -25.16 6.04
CA SER A 922 58.54 -26.38 5.48
C SER A 922 57.28 -26.81 6.23
N ALA A 923 56.19 -27.06 5.52
CA ALA A 923 54.94 -27.54 6.12
C ALA A 923 55.07 -28.94 6.74
N LYS A 924 56.10 -29.71 6.36
CA LYS A 924 56.35 -31.07 6.84
C LYS A 924 57.17 -31.10 8.13
N SER A 925 58.29 -30.39 8.19
CA SER A 925 59.18 -30.36 9.36
C SER A 925 58.83 -29.25 10.36
N GLU A 926 58.24 -28.15 9.89
CA GLU A 926 57.97 -26.94 10.68
C GLU A 926 56.46 -26.59 10.74
N GLY A 927 55.59 -27.60 10.65
CA GLY A 927 54.14 -27.42 10.52
C GLY A 927 53.49 -26.53 11.59
N LYS A 928 54.03 -26.49 12.83
CA LYS A 928 53.53 -25.57 13.88
C LYS A 928 53.79 -24.10 13.50
N LEU A 929 55.02 -23.77 13.12
CA LEU A 929 55.41 -22.42 12.71
C LEU A 929 54.69 -21.99 11.43
N VAL A 930 54.43 -22.92 10.51
CA VAL A 930 53.66 -22.68 9.29
C VAL A 930 52.20 -22.33 9.62
N ARG A 931 51.56 -23.06 10.55
CA ARG A 931 50.17 -22.77 10.97
C ARG A 931 50.01 -21.43 11.70
N GLU A 932 51.05 -20.92 12.35
CA GLU A 932 51.04 -19.57 12.96
C GLU A 932 51.02 -18.45 11.91
N LEU A 933 51.45 -18.74 10.68
CA LEU A 933 51.49 -17.78 9.58
C LEU A 933 50.22 -17.77 8.72
N ILE A 934 49.26 -18.67 9.00
CA ILE A 934 48.06 -18.86 8.18
C ILE A 934 46.79 -18.59 8.98
N GLY A 935 45.93 -17.72 8.44
CA GLY A 935 44.52 -17.66 8.80
C GLY A 935 43.73 -18.59 7.88
N TYR A 936 42.91 -19.46 8.45
CA TYR A 936 42.15 -20.44 7.68
C TYR A 936 40.65 -20.29 7.91
N VAL A 937 39.90 -20.16 6.81
CA VAL A 937 38.43 -20.23 6.82
C VAL A 937 38.02 -21.53 6.11
N PRO A 938 37.43 -22.50 6.84
CA PRO A 938 36.98 -23.76 6.26
C PRO A 938 35.66 -23.60 5.49
N GLN A 939 35.42 -24.53 4.56
CA GLN A 939 34.14 -24.64 3.83
C GLN A 939 32.94 -24.86 4.77
N GLU A 940 33.11 -25.75 5.75
CA GLU A 940 32.14 -25.97 6.84
C GLU A 940 32.67 -25.38 8.15
N ILE A 941 31.99 -24.34 8.64
CA ILE A 941 32.30 -23.71 9.92
C ILE A 941 31.63 -24.49 11.04
N ARG A 942 32.41 -25.29 11.77
CA ARG A 942 31.97 -26.01 12.97
C ARG A 942 32.48 -25.30 14.22
N LEU A 943 31.63 -24.44 14.77
CA LEU A 943 31.86 -23.76 16.05
C LEU A 943 30.88 -24.32 17.10
N HIS A 944 31.21 -24.19 18.39
CA HIS A 944 30.37 -24.68 19.49
C HIS A 944 29.03 -23.95 19.53
N ALA A 945 27.93 -24.66 19.26
CA ALA A 945 26.62 -24.07 18.99
C ALA A 945 26.03 -23.30 20.18
N ASP A 946 26.38 -23.72 21.39
CA ASP A 946 25.97 -23.20 22.69
C ASP A 946 26.69 -21.91 23.09
N LEU A 947 27.88 -21.64 22.54
CA LEU A 947 28.61 -20.42 22.83
C LEU A 947 28.04 -19.22 22.09
N THR A 948 28.14 -18.06 22.72
CA THR A 948 27.89 -16.76 22.09
C THR A 948 29.04 -16.32 21.17
N VAL A 949 28.78 -15.36 20.28
CA VAL A 949 29.82 -14.73 19.44
C VAL A 949 30.96 -14.19 20.31
N ARG A 950 30.63 -13.51 21.42
CA ARG A 950 31.58 -12.98 22.40
C ARG A 950 32.46 -14.06 23.00
N GLU A 951 31.85 -15.12 23.53
CA GLU A 951 32.56 -16.23 24.16
C GLU A 951 33.46 -16.94 23.15
N THR A 952 32.96 -17.13 21.92
CA THR A 952 33.71 -17.81 20.86
C THR A 952 34.94 -17.03 20.45
N ILE A 953 34.78 -15.75 20.07
CA ILE A 953 35.92 -14.96 19.59
C ILE A 953 36.94 -14.72 20.71
N SER A 954 36.49 -14.58 21.96
CA SER A 954 37.36 -14.46 23.13
C SER A 954 38.11 -15.78 23.42
N PHE A 955 37.43 -16.92 23.31
CA PHE A 955 38.04 -18.25 23.49
C PHE A 955 39.16 -18.49 22.48
N TYR A 956 38.91 -18.24 21.18
CA TYR A 956 39.95 -18.36 20.15
C TYR A 956 41.04 -17.29 20.32
N GLY A 957 40.70 -16.08 20.75
CA GLY A 957 41.65 -15.01 21.05
C GLY A 957 42.64 -15.41 22.16
N GLN A 958 42.15 -16.00 23.25
CA GLN A 958 42.98 -16.53 24.33
C GLN A 958 43.86 -17.69 23.87
N LEU A 959 43.31 -18.64 23.09
CA LEU A 959 44.07 -19.75 22.54
C LEU A 959 45.20 -19.30 21.60
N ARG A 960 45.01 -18.15 20.94
CA ARG A 960 45.98 -17.53 20.03
C ARG A 960 46.84 -16.45 20.70
N MET A 961 46.75 -16.28 22.02
CA MET A 961 47.46 -15.25 22.79
C MET A 961 47.31 -13.84 22.19
N THR A 962 46.12 -13.52 21.67
CA THR A 962 45.79 -12.25 21.02
C THR A 962 45.44 -11.19 22.07
N LEU A 963 45.87 -9.94 21.86
CA LEU A 963 45.56 -8.83 22.77
C LEU A 963 44.04 -8.58 22.82
N PRO A 964 43.44 -8.33 24.00
CA PRO A 964 42.01 -8.04 24.12
C PRO A 964 41.50 -6.91 23.21
N ASN A 965 42.31 -5.86 23.04
CA ASN A 965 41.97 -4.74 22.14
C ASN A 965 41.80 -5.21 20.69
N ARG A 966 42.63 -6.14 20.21
CA ARG A 966 42.53 -6.68 18.85
C ARG A 966 41.26 -7.50 18.63
N VAL A 967 40.77 -8.17 19.67
CA VAL A 967 39.48 -8.88 19.63
C VAL A 967 38.34 -7.87 19.46
N GLN A 968 38.40 -6.75 20.19
CA GLN A 968 37.42 -5.67 20.07
C GLN A 968 37.47 -5.02 18.69
N ASP A 969 38.65 -4.72 18.16
CA ASP A 969 38.84 -4.17 16.81
C ASP A 969 38.18 -5.06 15.76
N LEU A 970 38.35 -6.38 15.86
CA LEU A 970 37.76 -7.34 14.92
C LEU A 970 36.24 -7.47 15.06
N ILE A 971 35.69 -7.29 16.27
CA ILE A 971 34.24 -7.26 16.47
C ILE A 971 33.63 -6.07 15.70
N GLU A 972 34.28 -4.91 15.75
CA GLU A 972 33.83 -3.70 15.07
C GLU A 972 34.10 -3.75 13.56
N GLU A 973 35.31 -4.11 13.15
CA GLU A 973 35.76 -4.21 11.76
C GLU A 973 34.88 -5.19 10.95
N TRP A 974 34.45 -6.28 11.58
CA TRP A 974 33.65 -7.34 10.94
C TRP A 974 32.15 -7.27 11.28
N GLN A 975 31.68 -6.15 11.85
CA GLN A 975 30.27 -5.87 12.15
C GLN A 975 29.60 -6.96 13.00
N LEU A 976 30.32 -7.48 14.00
CA LEU A 976 29.83 -8.50 14.91
C LEU A 976 29.16 -7.91 16.16
N SER A 977 29.21 -6.59 16.35
CA SER A 977 28.69 -5.89 17.53
C SER A 977 27.20 -6.17 17.79
N ASP A 978 26.35 -6.12 16.76
CA ASP A 978 24.89 -6.33 16.89
C ASP A 978 24.48 -7.78 17.21
N MET A 979 25.43 -8.70 17.16
CA MET A 979 25.23 -10.13 17.36
C MET A 979 26.15 -10.69 18.44
N ILE A 980 26.84 -9.83 19.18
CA ILE A 980 27.91 -10.21 20.10
C ILE A 980 27.43 -11.18 21.20
N ASP A 981 26.18 -11.02 21.67
CA ASP A 981 25.58 -11.86 22.72
C ASP A 981 24.64 -12.95 22.15
N LYS A 982 24.58 -13.13 20.81
CA LYS A 982 23.81 -14.21 20.19
C LYS A 982 24.59 -15.52 20.24
N SER A 983 23.90 -16.64 20.48
CA SER A 983 24.48 -17.98 20.35
C SER A 983 24.80 -18.32 18.88
N ILE A 984 25.85 -19.09 18.65
CA ILE A 984 26.30 -19.51 17.31
C ILE A 984 25.19 -20.20 16.53
N GLU A 985 24.38 -21.03 17.21
CA GLU A 985 23.25 -21.73 16.57
C GLU A 985 22.27 -20.77 15.88
N LYS A 986 22.06 -19.59 16.44
CA LYS A 986 21.12 -18.57 15.95
C LYS A 986 21.69 -17.67 14.85
N LEU A 987 22.96 -17.86 14.47
CA LEU A 987 23.60 -17.06 13.43
C LEU A 987 23.23 -17.55 12.03
N SER A 988 22.96 -16.62 11.11
CA SER A 988 22.84 -16.92 9.68
C SER A 988 24.16 -17.40 9.09
N GLY A 989 24.14 -18.03 7.91
CA GLY A 989 25.36 -18.48 7.22
C GLY A 989 26.38 -17.35 7.01
N GLY A 990 25.91 -16.16 6.66
CA GLY A 990 26.73 -14.94 6.55
C GLY A 990 27.38 -14.50 7.84
N MET A 991 26.59 -14.46 8.91
CA MET A 991 27.06 -14.10 10.25
C MET A 991 28.13 -15.09 10.74
N ARG A 992 27.96 -16.40 10.47
CA ARG A 992 28.97 -17.41 10.78
C ARG A 992 30.24 -17.23 9.96
N GLN A 993 30.13 -16.90 8.66
CA GLN A 993 31.29 -16.62 7.81
C GLN A 993 32.08 -15.38 8.26
N ARG A 994 31.40 -14.29 8.65
CA ARG A 994 32.07 -13.10 9.22
C ARG A 994 32.79 -13.44 10.52
N LEU A 995 32.17 -14.21 11.41
CA LEU A 995 32.80 -14.70 12.64
C LEU A 995 34.02 -15.59 12.34
N ALA A 996 33.92 -16.51 11.39
CA ALA A 996 35.03 -17.39 11.00
C ALA A 996 36.21 -16.60 10.41
N LEU A 997 35.93 -15.59 9.59
CA LEU A 997 36.95 -14.69 9.05
C LEU A 997 37.60 -13.84 10.15
N ALA A 998 36.82 -13.30 11.09
CA ALA A 998 37.34 -12.60 12.26
C ALA A 998 38.26 -13.50 13.11
N ILE A 999 37.86 -14.76 13.35
CA ILE A 999 38.68 -15.76 14.05
C ILE A 999 39.98 -16.05 13.27
N ALA A 1000 39.91 -16.19 11.95
CA ALA A 1000 41.08 -16.39 11.10
C ALA A 1000 42.06 -15.20 11.14
N LEU A 1001 41.56 -13.99 11.45
CA LEU A 1001 42.34 -12.75 11.47
C LEU A 1001 42.86 -12.34 12.86
N LEU A 1002 42.54 -13.09 13.92
CA LEU A 1002 42.95 -12.80 15.31
C LEU A 1002 44.45 -12.54 15.43
N SER A 1003 45.28 -13.43 14.87
CA SER A 1003 46.75 -13.34 14.91
C SER A 1003 47.35 -12.47 13.81
N ASN A 1004 46.53 -11.72 13.06
CA ASN A 1004 46.95 -10.91 11.90
C ASN A 1004 47.86 -11.67 10.91
N PRO A 1005 47.49 -12.87 10.44
CA PRO A 1005 48.38 -13.72 9.66
C PRO A 1005 48.73 -13.10 8.30
N PRO A 1006 49.96 -13.32 7.78
CA PRO A 1006 50.37 -12.81 6.47
C PRO A 1006 49.70 -13.55 5.29
N VAL A 1007 49.25 -14.79 5.50
CA VAL A 1007 48.59 -15.63 4.50
C VAL A 1007 47.18 -15.99 4.95
N LEU A 1008 46.19 -15.83 4.06
CA LEU A 1008 44.83 -16.35 4.25
C LEU A 1008 44.54 -17.49 3.28
N VAL A 1009 44.05 -18.59 3.84
CA VAL A 1009 43.58 -19.76 3.10
C VAL A 1009 42.06 -19.85 3.26
N LEU A 1010 41.33 -19.82 2.15
CA LEU A 1010 39.87 -19.78 2.14
C LEU A 1010 39.31 -20.96 1.32
N ASP A 1011 38.66 -21.91 1.98
CA ASP A 1011 38.09 -23.10 1.33
C ASP A 1011 36.61 -22.87 0.99
N GLU A 1012 36.31 -22.57 -0.29
CA GLU A 1012 34.97 -22.23 -0.78
C GLU A 1012 34.19 -21.26 0.14
N PRO A 1013 34.75 -20.07 0.43
CA PRO A 1013 34.28 -19.20 1.50
C PRO A 1013 32.87 -18.64 1.30
N THR A 1014 32.31 -18.74 0.08
CA THR A 1014 31.00 -18.21 -0.27
C THR A 1014 29.97 -19.27 -0.68
N SER A 1015 30.32 -20.55 -0.60
CA SER A 1015 29.48 -21.69 -1.04
C SER A 1015 28.11 -21.77 -0.34
N ASN A 1016 28.03 -21.34 0.91
CA ASN A 1016 26.83 -21.41 1.76
C ASN A 1016 26.18 -20.04 2.01
N LEU A 1017 26.50 -19.04 1.18
CA LEU A 1017 26.00 -17.68 1.29
C LEU A 1017 24.99 -17.37 0.18
N ASP A 1018 23.92 -16.66 0.53
CA ASP A 1018 23.05 -16.04 -0.47
C ASP A 1018 23.82 -14.97 -1.28
N VAL A 1019 23.25 -14.54 -2.42
CA VAL A 1019 23.90 -13.64 -3.38
C VAL A 1019 24.33 -12.32 -2.75
N GLN A 1020 23.51 -11.73 -1.87
CA GLN A 1020 23.78 -10.44 -1.25
C GLN A 1020 24.88 -10.56 -0.20
N THR A 1021 24.74 -11.49 0.73
CA THR A 1021 25.75 -11.78 1.75
C THR A 1021 27.10 -12.15 1.12
N ARG A 1022 27.07 -12.87 0.00
CA ARG A 1022 28.26 -13.19 -0.80
C ARG A 1022 28.95 -11.94 -1.34
N HIS A 1023 28.19 -10.99 -1.90
CA HIS A 1023 28.75 -9.74 -2.41
C HIS A 1023 29.38 -8.88 -1.28
N GLU A 1024 28.72 -8.80 -0.13
CA GLU A 1024 29.27 -8.14 1.06
C GLU A 1024 30.57 -8.81 1.54
N PHE A 1025 30.60 -10.13 1.54
CA PHE A 1025 31.80 -10.90 1.88
C PHE A 1025 32.95 -10.66 0.89
N TRP A 1026 32.65 -10.59 -0.42
CA TRP A 1026 33.64 -10.23 -1.44
C TRP A 1026 34.22 -8.83 -1.25
N ILE A 1027 33.39 -7.83 -0.90
CA ILE A 1027 33.89 -6.48 -0.59
C ILE A 1027 34.89 -6.55 0.56
N ALA A 1028 34.61 -7.35 1.58
CA ALA A 1028 35.48 -7.48 2.73
C ALA A 1028 36.80 -8.20 2.39
N LEU A 1029 36.77 -9.25 1.56
CA LEU A 1029 37.98 -9.89 1.03
C LEU A 1029 38.79 -8.95 0.13
N ASP A 1030 38.13 -8.13 -0.69
CA ASP A 1030 38.79 -7.13 -1.54
C ASP A 1030 39.51 -6.05 -0.71
N ARG A 1031 38.95 -5.66 0.45
CA ARG A 1031 39.66 -4.78 1.41
C ARG A 1031 40.92 -5.44 1.97
N LEU A 1032 40.88 -6.73 2.30
CA LEU A 1032 42.05 -7.48 2.75
C LEU A 1032 43.11 -7.61 1.64
N LYS A 1033 42.67 -7.82 0.40
CA LYS A 1033 43.54 -7.80 -0.78
C LYS A 1033 44.24 -6.45 -0.92
N LYS A 1034 43.48 -5.36 -0.87
CA LYS A 1034 44.00 -3.98 -0.97
C LYS A 1034 44.94 -3.59 0.17
N SER A 1035 44.82 -4.20 1.34
CA SER A 1035 45.77 -4.01 2.45
C SER A 1035 47.04 -4.86 2.33
N GLY A 1036 47.22 -5.59 1.21
CA GLY A 1036 48.44 -6.34 0.90
C GLY A 1036 48.49 -7.75 1.50
N LYS A 1037 47.35 -8.31 1.93
CA LYS A 1037 47.27 -9.71 2.39
C LYS A 1037 47.48 -10.67 1.22
N THR A 1038 48.27 -11.72 1.44
CA THR A 1038 48.43 -12.82 0.48
C THR A 1038 47.29 -13.80 0.68
N MET A 1039 46.58 -14.19 -0.38
CA MET A 1039 45.40 -15.04 -0.27
C MET A 1039 45.44 -16.21 -1.25
N ILE A 1040 45.03 -17.39 -0.79
CA ILE A 1040 44.73 -18.54 -1.64
C ILE A 1040 43.32 -19.01 -1.33
N PHE A 1041 42.49 -19.15 -2.36
CA PHE A 1041 41.13 -19.64 -2.18
C PHE A 1041 40.72 -20.69 -3.21
N CYS A 1042 39.81 -21.58 -2.80
CA CYS A 1042 39.15 -22.51 -3.70
C CYS A 1042 37.78 -21.98 -4.09
N SER A 1043 37.44 -22.09 -5.37
CA SER A 1043 36.09 -21.84 -5.84
C SER A 1043 35.75 -22.73 -7.05
N HIS A 1044 34.48 -23.04 -7.22
CA HIS A 1044 33.95 -23.58 -8.48
C HIS A 1044 33.18 -22.50 -9.26
N ARG A 1045 33.06 -21.28 -8.71
CA ARG A 1045 32.27 -20.20 -9.28
C ARG A 1045 33.17 -19.22 -10.05
N THR A 1046 32.80 -18.91 -11.28
CA THR A 1046 33.59 -18.01 -12.13
C THR A 1046 33.52 -16.56 -11.69
N ASP A 1047 32.36 -16.08 -11.23
CA ASP A 1047 32.17 -14.71 -10.74
C ASP A 1047 33.13 -14.35 -9.58
N GLU A 1048 33.30 -15.26 -8.64
CA GLU A 1048 34.23 -15.11 -7.51
C GLU A 1048 35.69 -15.07 -7.96
N VAL A 1049 36.05 -15.96 -8.88
CA VAL A 1049 37.40 -16.05 -9.44
C VAL A 1049 37.75 -14.79 -10.23
N MET A 1050 36.87 -14.35 -11.12
CA MET A 1050 37.09 -13.15 -11.94
C MET A 1050 37.24 -11.89 -11.09
N ARG A 1051 36.57 -11.82 -9.93
CA ARG A 1051 36.59 -10.65 -9.06
C ARG A 1051 37.77 -10.59 -8.11
N LEU A 1052 38.09 -11.70 -7.45
CA LEU A 1052 39.04 -11.70 -6.34
C LEU A 1052 40.46 -12.08 -6.75
N SER A 1053 40.62 -12.94 -7.76
CA SER A 1053 41.93 -13.53 -8.07
C SER A 1053 42.75 -12.68 -9.04
N ASP A 1054 44.04 -12.58 -8.75
CA ASP A 1054 45.05 -12.05 -9.68
C ASP A 1054 45.48 -13.14 -10.67
N ARG A 1055 45.49 -14.39 -10.20
CA ARG A 1055 45.84 -15.58 -10.98
C ARG A 1055 44.96 -16.77 -10.61
N VAL A 1056 44.67 -17.62 -11.59
CA VAL A 1056 43.83 -18.81 -11.44
C VAL A 1056 44.64 -20.04 -11.84
N ILE A 1057 44.55 -21.08 -11.01
CA ILE A 1057 45.02 -22.43 -11.30
C ILE A 1057 43.79 -23.28 -11.59
N VAL A 1058 43.65 -23.72 -12.84
CA VAL A 1058 42.56 -24.61 -13.24
C VAL A 1058 42.95 -26.04 -12.90
N MET A 1059 42.18 -26.67 -12.01
CA MET A 1059 42.34 -28.05 -11.58
C MET A 1059 41.27 -28.96 -12.20
N LYS A 1060 41.68 -30.12 -12.69
CA LYS A 1060 40.79 -31.19 -13.16
C LYS A 1060 41.36 -32.54 -12.78
N GLN A 1061 40.53 -33.39 -12.15
CA GLN A 1061 40.92 -34.75 -11.72
C GLN A 1061 42.25 -34.80 -10.95
N GLY A 1062 42.46 -33.86 -10.01
CA GLY A 1062 43.66 -33.81 -9.17
C GLY A 1062 44.90 -33.20 -9.83
N LYS A 1063 44.83 -32.76 -11.08
CA LYS A 1063 45.97 -32.17 -11.83
C LYS A 1063 45.71 -30.71 -12.19
N LYS A 1064 46.79 -29.92 -12.26
CA LYS A 1064 46.78 -28.59 -12.87
C LYS A 1064 46.71 -28.73 -14.39
N ILE A 1065 45.70 -28.12 -15.03
CA ILE A 1065 45.51 -28.17 -16.49
C ILE A 1065 45.78 -26.83 -17.18
N ALA A 1066 45.63 -25.71 -16.45
CA ALA A 1066 45.97 -24.38 -16.95
C ALA A 1066 46.27 -23.44 -15.77
N GLU A 1067 47.02 -22.38 -16.03
CA GLU A 1067 47.36 -21.35 -15.06
C GLU A 1067 47.54 -20.01 -15.76
N GLY A 1068 46.97 -18.93 -15.22
CA GLY A 1068 47.09 -17.60 -15.80
C GLY A 1068 46.16 -16.58 -15.15
N ALA A 1069 46.20 -15.32 -15.61
CA ALA A 1069 45.23 -14.32 -15.18
C ALA A 1069 43.81 -14.73 -15.63
N PRO A 1070 42.74 -14.38 -14.90
CA PRO A 1070 41.38 -14.81 -15.23
C PRO A 1070 40.99 -14.54 -16.69
N ASN A 1071 41.34 -13.36 -17.22
CA ASN A 1071 41.04 -12.93 -18.60
C ASN A 1071 41.80 -13.72 -19.69
N GLN A 1072 42.85 -14.47 -19.32
CA GLN A 1072 43.67 -15.27 -20.24
C GLN A 1072 43.16 -16.72 -20.35
N LEU A 1073 42.17 -17.11 -19.54
CA LEU A 1073 41.69 -18.49 -19.41
C LEU A 1073 40.30 -18.72 -20.05
N ASN A 1074 39.94 -17.93 -21.07
CA ASN A 1074 38.63 -17.92 -21.73
C ASN A 1074 38.21 -19.26 -22.38
N GLY A 1075 39.15 -20.19 -22.61
CA GLY A 1075 38.87 -21.55 -23.08
C GLY A 1075 38.56 -22.57 -21.97
N TYR A 1076 38.85 -22.23 -20.70
CA TYR A 1076 38.64 -23.09 -19.54
C TYR A 1076 37.49 -22.62 -18.63
N LEU A 1077 37.19 -21.33 -18.62
CA LEU A 1077 36.06 -20.74 -17.88
C LEU A 1077 34.79 -20.69 -18.77
N PRO A 1078 33.58 -21.01 -18.25
CA PRO A 1078 32.34 -20.94 -19.03
C PRO A 1078 32.15 -19.58 -19.73
N GLN A 1079 31.90 -19.64 -21.04
CA GLN A 1079 31.89 -18.49 -21.96
C GLN A 1079 30.60 -17.66 -21.93
N ASN A 1080 30.70 -16.45 -22.49
CA ASN A 1080 29.55 -15.64 -22.88
C ASN A 1080 28.63 -16.46 -23.82
N THR A 1081 27.32 -16.34 -23.62
CA THR A 1081 26.30 -16.93 -24.51
C THR A 1081 25.96 -15.93 -25.61
N ILE A 1082 25.60 -16.40 -26.79
CA ILE A 1082 25.07 -15.53 -27.84
C ILE A 1082 23.55 -15.51 -27.70
N LEU A 1083 23.00 -14.34 -27.39
CA LEU A 1083 21.57 -14.07 -27.35
C LEU A 1083 21.14 -13.50 -28.69
N ASN A 1084 20.44 -14.30 -29.49
CA ASN A 1084 19.85 -13.89 -30.75
C ASN A 1084 18.48 -13.27 -30.49
N LEU A 1085 18.29 -11.99 -30.81
CA LEU A 1085 17.05 -11.23 -30.62
C LEU A 1085 16.38 -10.96 -31.96
N VAL A 1086 15.10 -11.26 -32.10
CA VAL A 1086 14.26 -10.82 -33.21
C VAL A 1086 13.57 -9.53 -32.80
N VAL A 1087 13.74 -8.47 -33.59
CA VAL A 1087 13.10 -7.17 -33.37
C VAL A 1087 12.50 -6.67 -34.69
N PRO A 1088 11.51 -5.75 -34.65
CA PRO A 1088 10.87 -5.22 -35.85
C PRO A 1088 11.89 -4.66 -36.85
N GLU A 1089 11.72 -4.99 -38.14
CA GLU A 1089 12.68 -4.69 -39.20
C GLU A 1089 13.11 -3.21 -39.24
N LEU A 1090 12.14 -2.30 -39.08
CA LEU A 1090 12.36 -0.85 -39.04
C LEU A 1090 13.22 -0.36 -37.87
N LEU A 1091 13.36 -1.15 -36.79
CA LEU A 1091 14.05 -0.77 -35.55
C LEU A 1091 15.37 -1.52 -35.34
N ARG A 1092 15.75 -2.47 -36.20
CA ARG A 1092 16.93 -3.34 -36.01
C ARG A 1092 18.25 -2.59 -35.89
N GLU A 1093 18.52 -1.63 -36.77
CA GLU A 1093 19.76 -0.84 -36.72
C GLU A 1093 19.82 0.07 -35.49
N LYS A 1094 18.66 0.62 -35.08
CA LYS A 1094 18.54 1.39 -33.84
C LYS A 1094 18.82 0.50 -32.63
N ALA A 1095 18.23 -0.70 -32.59
CA ALA A 1095 18.40 -1.69 -31.53
C ALA A 1095 19.87 -2.13 -31.39
N LYS A 1096 20.52 -2.51 -32.51
CA LYS A 1096 21.93 -2.87 -32.55
C LYS A 1096 22.82 -1.72 -32.04
N SER A 1097 22.59 -0.50 -32.54
CA SER A 1097 23.38 0.67 -32.13
C SER A 1097 23.25 0.95 -30.63
N LEU A 1098 22.04 0.82 -30.09
CA LEU A 1098 21.74 1.00 -28.67
C LEU A 1098 22.45 -0.05 -27.80
N LEU A 1099 22.45 -1.32 -28.21
CA LEU A 1099 23.13 -2.40 -27.49
C LEU A 1099 24.66 -2.21 -27.49
N ILE A 1100 25.24 -1.78 -28.61
CA ILE A 1100 26.67 -1.46 -28.71
C ILE A 1100 27.04 -0.29 -27.80
N GLN A 1101 26.22 0.77 -27.78
CA GLN A 1101 26.43 1.92 -26.89
C GLN A 1101 26.41 1.53 -25.40
N ASN A 1102 25.66 0.49 -25.04
CA ASN A 1102 25.57 -0.04 -23.67
C ASN A 1102 26.58 -1.18 -23.40
N GLY A 1103 27.61 -1.32 -24.24
CA GLY A 1103 28.76 -2.19 -23.98
C GLY A 1103 28.54 -3.66 -24.33
N PHE A 1104 27.60 -3.97 -25.22
CA PHE A 1104 27.43 -5.31 -25.78
C PHE A 1104 28.07 -5.44 -27.15
N SER A 1105 28.60 -6.62 -27.47
CA SER A 1105 28.97 -6.97 -28.85
C SER A 1105 27.70 -7.45 -29.56
N ALA A 1106 27.19 -6.65 -30.51
CA ALA A 1106 25.95 -6.97 -31.22
C ALA A 1106 26.15 -6.91 -32.74
N VAL A 1107 25.77 -7.99 -33.43
CA VAL A 1107 25.79 -8.10 -34.90
C VAL A 1107 24.39 -8.54 -35.35
N HIS A 1108 23.89 -8.05 -36.48
CA HIS A 1108 22.58 -8.47 -36.98
C HIS A 1108 22.68 -9.08 -38.38
N ASN A 1109 21.75 -9.97 -38.71
CA ASN A 1109 21.48 -10.45 -40.07
C ASN A 1109 20.04 -10.07 -40.48
N GLU A 1110 19.55 -10.57 -41.61
CA GLU A 1110 18.21 -10.26 -42.14
C GLU A 1110 17.04 -10.67 -41.22
N LEU A 1111 17.28 -11.41 -40.13
CA LEU A 1111 16.25 -11.92 -39.23
C LEU A 1111 16.48 -11.59 -37.75
N ARG A 1112 17.73 -11.51 -37.29
CA ARG A 1112 18.08 -11.51 -35.86
C ARG A 1112 19.25 -10.58 -35.54
N ILE A 1113 19.33 -10.13 -34.28
CA ILE A 1113 20.46 -9.44 -33.65
C ILE A 1113 21.13 -10.43 -32.70
N ALA A 1114 22.31 -10.93 -33.05
CA ALA A 1114 23.16 -11.74 -32.18
C ALA A 1114 23.93 -10.83 -31.21
N VAL A 1115 23.68 -10.98 -29.91
CA VAL A 1115 24.28 -10.21 -28.82
C VAL A 1115 25.12 -11.12 -27.95
N GLU A 1116 26.41 -10.87 -27.83
CA GLU A 1116 27.27 -11.60 -26.90
C GLU A 1116 26.99 -11.13 -25.46
N VAL A 1117 26.49 -12.03 -24.61
CA VAL A 1117 26.08 -11.74 -23.24
C VAL A 1117 26.79 -12.65 -22.24
N ALA A 1118 27.33 -12.05 -21.18
CA ALA A 1118 27.78 -12.81 -20.02
C ALA A 1118 26.56 -13.48 -19.32
N GLN A 1119 26.78 -14.62 -18.66
CA GLN A 1119 25.70 -15.38 -18.00
C GLN A 1119 24.85 -14.53 -17.02
N ASN A 1120 25.48 -13.57 -16.34
CA ASN A 1120 24.82 -12.66 -15.38
C ASN A 1120 24.21 -11.41 -16.03
N ARG A 1121 24.36 -11.20 -17.34
CA ARG A 1121 23.88 -10.01 -18.07
C ARG A 1121 22.86 -10.35 -19.16
N LYS A 1122 22.30 -11.56 -19.16
CA LYS A 1122 21.36 -12.05 -20.20
C LYS A 1122 20.07 -11.22 -20.30
N ALA A 1123 19.60 -10.61 -19.21
CA ALA A 1123 18.40 -9.78 -19.20
C ALA A 1123 18.64 -8.32 -19.64
N GLU A 1124 19.88 -7.82 -19.56
CA GLU A 1124 20.18 -6.42 -19.83
C GLU A 1124 19.86 -5.98 -21.28
N PRO A 1125 20.10 -6.79 -22.33
CA PRO A 1125 19.69 -6.43 -23.69
C PRO A 1125 18.18 -6.20 -23.81
N PHE A 1126 17.37 -7.04 -23.17
CA PHE A 1126 15.90 -6.86 -23.16
C PHE A 1126 15.53 -5.56 -22.46
N GLN A 1127 16.17 -5.24 -21.34
CA GLN A 1127 15.94 -3.98 -20.61
C GLN A 1127 16.28 -2.76 -21.46
N ILE A 1128 17.46 -2.76 -22.10
CA ILE A 1128 17.93 -1.64 -22.93
C ILE A 1128 16.97 -1.38 -24.10
N LEU A 1129 16.55 -2.44 -24.79
CA LEU A 1129 15.60 -2.32 -25.89
C LEU A 1129 14.23 -1.82 -25.43
N ALA A 1130 13.77 -2.28 -24.27
CA ALA A 1130 12.52 -1.84 -23.66
C ALA A 1130 12.49 -0.36 -23.30
N GLU A 1131 13.57 0.13 -22.67
CA GLU A 1131 13.72 1.53 -22.30
C GLU A 1131 13.68 2.44 -23.54
N ALA A 1132 14.16 1.94 -24.67
CA ALA A 1132 14.07 2.60 -25.96
C ALA A 1132 12.76 2.34 -26.74
N SER A 1133 11.78 1.66 -26.12
CA SER A 1133 10.50 1.31 -26.73
C SER A 1133 10.63 0.44 -27.98
N ILE A 1134 11.60 -0.49 -27.98
CA ILE A 1134 11.83 -1.46 -29.04
C ILE A 1134 11.39 -2.83 -28.55
N ALA A 1135 10.34 -3.38 -29.17
CA ALA A 1135 9.85 -4.72 -28.87
C ALA A 1135 10.86 -5.79 -29.30
N VAL A 1136 10.95 -6.87 -28.52
CA VAL A 1136 11.64 -8.10 -28.89
C VAL A 1136 10.55 -9.13 -29.21
N ASP A 1137 10.44 -9.49 -30.48
CA ASP A 1137 9.40 -10.38 -31.00
C ASP A 1137 9.70 -11.86 -30.70
N ASP A 1138 10.98 -12.22 -30.72
CA ASP A 1138 11.47 -13.58 -30.46
C ASP A 1138 12.93 -13.56 -29.96
N PHE A 1139 13.41 -14.63 -29.30
CA PHE A 1139 14.83 -14.77 -28.98
C PHE A 1139 15.30 -16.22 -28.85
N GLU A 1140 16.58 -16.44 -29.10
CA GLU A 1140 17.23 -17.76 -28.98
C GLU A 1140 18.62 -17.61 -28.33
N LEU A 1141 18.93 -18.47 -27.35
CA LEU A 1141 20.28 -18.56 -26.80
C LEU A 1141 21.07 -19.63 -27.55
N SER A 1142 22.26 -19.27 -28.02
CA SER A 1142 23.20 -20.20 -28.67
C SER A 1142 24.54 -20.16 -27.96
N GLU A 1143 25.15 -21.32 -27.77
CA GLU A 1143 26.52 -21.40 -27.26
C GLU A 1143 27.50 -20.98 -28.37
N ARG A 1144 28.57 -20.28 -28.00
CA ARG A 1144 29.67 -20.00 -28.93
C ARG A 1144 30.36 -21.33 -29.22
N LEU A 1145 30.07 -21.93 -30.38
CA LEU A 1145 30.78 -23.11 -30.86
C LEU A 1145 32.27 -22.77 -30.85
N SER A 1146 33.05 -23.48 -30.02
CA SER A 1146 34.50 -23.49 -30.14
C SER A 1146 34.80 -24.02 -31.55
N SER A 1147 35.30 -23.14 -32.42
CA SER A 1147 35.81 -23.53 -33.72
C SER A 1147 36.75 -24.73 -33.53
N PRO A 1148 36.51 -25.88 -34.19
CA PRO A 1148 37.56 -26.88 -34.27
C PRO A 1148 38.72 -26.24 -35.03
N GLU A 1149 39.92 -26.41 -34.49
CA GLU A 1149 41.17 -26.01 -35.11
C GLU A 1149 41.22 -26.48 -36.56
N GLY A 1150 41.90 -25.68 -37.40
CA GLY A 1150 41.92 -25.82 -38.84
C GLY A 1150 42.27 -27.22 -39.34
N GLY A 1151 41.57 -27.61 -40.39
CA GLY A 1151 41.94 -28.71 -41.27
C GLY A 1151 41.12 -28.62 -42.54
N GLY A 1152 41.77 -28.19 -43.62
CA GLY A 1152 41.49 -28.50 -45.04
C GLY A 1152 40.05 -28.45 -45.53
#